data_AF-A0A365XT53-F1
#
_entry.id   AF-A0A365XT53-F1
#
_cell.length_a   1.000
_cell.length_b   1.000
_cell.length_c   1.000
_cell.angle_alpha   90.00
_cell.angle_beta   90.00
_cell.angle_gamma   90.00
#
_symmetry.space_group_name_H-M   'P 1'
#
loop_
_entity.id
_entity.type
_entity.pdbx_description
1 polymer ?
#
loop_
_entity_poly.entity_id
_entity_poly.type
_entity_poly.pdbx_seq_one_letter_code
_entity_poly.pdbx_strand_id
1 'polypeptide(L)'
;MKPAISILCGLLLTGNMLLAQQGSVFVNGFARIATKDKNWYIDTTGARAFDKIIETFHPVDSITDQRNGYLSVNENENRLMMIVSSNHKMGVVNDQGKWVLKPLYDKIEVKWKTHLALYQQGKMTYADTWGKLLLPMMFEDAGVLDDDRFDVKQQGKWGVYSVSQKKLVIPAIYDAIDFCGGCGSKSAYVYAQKNGKWGVVGSGHEILVPFEFQHSHYMMRSDEWVCSFQQKGKEVVVNIPLKKVYASPEYSDMQIVGNGLLRLKKNGYFGLINKQGKILLDFLYEDISDPYGTFASGPFLTFIKDRKTGVVMESGRIVVSPVFDDGVTCTSDYFIAAQDGLYNVYDSTGKPLLKQGYNDISGMAVNTATGDKEQLFSLKQKALYGFFNPANGKLAEPAFHDVRALESRGLLEVTYQQKTGLYKPDATLFLPARYDSYSFIADKLLSVKTQDGTGIYDATTQQEIVPAKYHEVEVFGADSNLFKVMLRKNNEYTYGLYDQRGKELLPATYSDITMLNKDQCLLRSDEGAAQRVELFALSSGKIISWPYTEVSLSDAPGLLIVSDGKNSFLWNIASAKVISAPFPMYKKYEWDTSLTVSIQPFINGVAPVVKDGKVGLINVRGEEVVPFIYDGAVGLKTGQVLLLKKYTTDNGLEQLRYGYVDATGKLITPVEYDYDENSYLSVFEDSTYLLLFKAAPDSRYGYMQGLADRHGKILLPVIYDKIFIGERGTGFLAEKQRQFMVLDATGKPISQEKYTGVMLDLSANPYATSAVIPYPLLCRKGNRYVYLLSNGKQLPVQLDGTVPFQEGLDTVTGQPF
;
A
#
# COMPACT_ATOMS: atom_id res chain seq x y z
N MET A 1 -80.84 4.91 -56.78
CA MET A 1 -80.29 3.79 -57.58
C MET A 1 -78.88 3.46 -57.09
N LYS A 2 -78.48 2.20 -57.27
CA LYS A 2 -77.12 1.60 -57.13
C LYS A 2 -76.07 2.29 -58.07
N PRO A 3 -74.83 1.77 -58.24
CA PRO A 3 -73.67 1.69 -57.33
C PRO A 3 -72.35 2.21 -57.99
N ALA A 4 -71.27 2.46 -57.23
CA ALA A 4 -69.86 2.24 -57.64
C ALA A 4 -68.87 2.59 -56.51
N ILE A 5 -67.89 1.70 -56.33
CA ILE A 5 -66.76 1.79 -55.39
C ILE A 5 -65.65 2.63 -56.05
N SER A 6 -65.14 3.66 -55.35
CA SER A 6 -63.79 4.20 -55.60
C SER A 6 -63.10 4.55 -54.28
N ILE A 7 -61.96 3.90 -54.07
CA ILE A 7 -61.02 4.07 -52.96
C ILE A 7 -60.39 5.47 -53.04
N LEU A 8 -60.44 6.24 -51.95
CA LEU A 8 -59.45 7.28 -51.66
C LEU A 8 -59.21 7.34 -50.15
N CYS A 9 -58.18 6.62 -49.70
CA CYS A 9 -57.63 6.71 -48.35
C CYS A 9 -56.82 7.99 -48.21
N GLY A 10 -56.94 8.61 -47.03
CA GLY A 10 -56.38 9.90 -46.68
C GLY A 10 -54.86 9.95 -46.70
N LEU A 11 -54.38 11.09 -47.20
CA LEU A 11 -53.06 11.65 -46.89
C LEU A 11 -53.15 12.34 -45.53
N LEU A 12 -52.58 11.70 -44.50
CA LEU A 12 -51.98 12.39 -43.36
C LEU A 12 -50.64 11.71 -43.09
N LEU A 13 -49.58 12.38 -43.53
CA LEU A 13 -48.20 12.10 -43.23
C LEU A 13 -47.97 12.17 -41.72
N THR A 14 -47.68 11.04 -41.08
CA THR A 14 -46.91 10.99 -39.82
C THR A 14 -45.68 10.14 -40.05
N GLY A 15 -44.67 10.73 -40.68
CA GLY A 15 -43.32 10.22 -40.62
C GLY A 15 -42.82 10.35 -39.18
N ASN A 16 -42.81 9.24 -38.44
CA ASN A 16 -42.07 9.13 -37.19
C ASN A 16 -40.59 9.40 -37.49
N MET A 17 -40.12 10.61 -37.22
CA MET A 17 -38.70 10.90 -37.06
C MET A 17 -38.22 10.02 -35.89
N LEU A 18 -37.49 8.94 -36.18
CA LEU A 18 -36.74 8.23 -35.14
C LEU A 18 -35.83 9.25 -34.46
N LEU A 19 -36.03 9.47 -33.15
CA LEU A 19 -35.13 10.29 -32.34
C LEU A 19 -33.73 9.67 -32.42
N ALA A 20 -32.75 10.45 -32.88
CA ALA A 20 -31.38 10.00 -33.01
C ALA A 20 -30.88 9.46 -31.66
N GLN A 21 -30.57 8.16 -31.58
CA GLN A 21 -30.05 7.52 -30.36
C GLN A 21 -28.54 7.56 -30.36
N GLN A 22 -27.93 8.01 -29.28
CA GLN A 22 -26.49 8.00 -29.08
C GLN A 22 -26.14 7.01 -27.97
N GLY A 23 -25.00 6.33 -28.08
CA GLY A 23 -24.55 5.37 -27.08
C GLY A 23 -23.12 5.60 -26.63
N SER A 24 -22.81 5.23 -25.39
CA SER A 24 -21.44 5.22 -24.86
C SER A 24 -20.75 3.88 -25.09
N VAL A 25 -19.44 3.84 -24.87
CA VAL A 25 -18.76 2.57 -24.60
C VAL A 25 -19.33 1.90 -23.34
N PHE A 26 -19.15 0.58 -23.22
CA PHE A 26 -19.52 -0.15 -22.01
C PHE A 26 -18.51 0.12 -20.88
N VAL A 27 -19.01 0.46 -19.69
CA VAL A 27 -18.24 0.63 -18.46
C VAL A 27 -18.95 -0.19 -17.37
N ASN A 28 -18.21 -1.05 -16.66
CA ASN A 28 -18.74 -1.90 -15.58
C ASN A 28 -20.02 -2.69 -15.94
N GLY A 29 -20.07 -3.22 -17.16
CA GLY A 29 -21.19 -4.02 -17.66
C GLY A 29 -22.39 -3.23 -18.20
N PHE A 30 -22.32 -1.90 -18.23
CA PHE A 30 -23.41 -1.05 -18.73
C PHE A 30 -22.97 -0.06 -19.80
N ALA A 31 -23.86 0.29 -20.72
CA ALA A 31 -23.68 1.42 -21.63
C ALA A 31 -24.83 2.40 -21.49
N ARG A 32 -24.50 3.70 -21.54
CA ARG A 32 -25.49 4.77 -21.56
C ARG A 32 -26.06 4.90 -22.96
N ILE A 33 -27.39 4.94 -23.05
CA ILE A 33 -28.13 5.31 -24.25
C ILE A 33 -28.80 6.65 -23.99
N ALA A 34 -28.61 7.60 -24.91
CA ALA A 34 -29.15 8.95 -24.81
C ALA A 34 -29.87 9.34 -26.10
N THR A 35 -30.99 10.02 -25.91
CA THR A 35 -31.68 10.81 -26.94
C THR A 35 -31.59 12.28 -26.53
N LYS A 36 -32.19 13.19 -27.32
CA LYS A 36 -32.21 14.62 -26.98
C LYS A 36 -32.80 14.91 -25.59
N ASP A 37 -33.82 14.14 -25.18
CA ASP A 37 -34.63 14.45 -23.98
C ASP A 37 -34.57 13.37 -22.89
N LYS A 38 -33.95 12.22 -23.15
CA LYS A 38 -33.94 11.07 -22.22
C LYS A 38 -32.62 10.32 -22.26
N ASN A 39 -32.19 9.79 -21.12
CA ASN A 39 -31.13 8.80 -21.01
C ASN A 39 -31.61 7.55 -20.25
N TRP A 40 -30.96 6.43 -20.51
CA TRP A 40 -31.08 5.19 -19.74
C TRP A 40 -29.81 4.37 -19.93
N TYR A 41 -29.69 3.27 -19.20
CA TYR A 41 -28.56 2.34 -19.30
C TYR A 41 -29.05 0.99 -19.79
N ILE A 42 -28.25 0.37 -20.65
CA ILE A 42 -28.46 -1.01 -21.11
C ILE A 42 -27.39 -1.92 -20.52
N ASP A 43 -27.75 -3.17 -20.26
CA ASP A 43 -26.81 -4.23 -19.88
C ASP A 43 -26.10 -4.85 -21.10
N THR A 44 -25.22 -5.81 -20.86
CA THR A 44 -24.46 -6.52 -21.90
C THR A 44 -25.31 -7.37 -22.85
N THR A 45 -26.62 -7.52 -22.58
CA THR A 45 -27.59 -8.16 -23.49
C THR A 45 -28.32 -7.14 -24.37
N GLY A 46 -28.15 -5.85 -24.10
CA GLY A 46 -28.85 -4.75 -24.78
C GLY A 46 -30.21 -4.44 -24.16
N ALA A 47 -30.61 -5.12 -23.08
CA ALA A 47 -31.84 -4.83 -22.36
C ALA A 47 -31.68 -3.56 -21.52
N ARG A 48 -32.75 -2.76 -21.41
CA ARG A 48 -32.76 -1.60 -20.50
C ARG A 48 -32.64 -2.08 -19.05
N ALA A 49 -31.59 -1.64 -18.37
CA ALA A 49 -31.29 -2.01 -17.00
C ALA A 49 -31.91 -1.02 -16.00
N PHE A 50 -31.59 0.26 -16.13
CA PHE A 50 -32.06 1.34 -15.24
C PHE A 50 -31.99 2.71 -15.94
N ASP A 51 -32.50 3.74 -15.27
CA ASP A 51 -32.64 5.09 -15.85
C ASP A 51 -31.44 5.98 -15.55
N LYS A 52 -30.92 5.91 -14.31
CA LYS A 52 -29.86 6.80 -13.83
C LYS A 52 -28.99 6.14 -12.77
N ILE A 53 -27.68 6.40 -12.80
CA ILE A 53 -26.77 6.14 -11.68
C ILE A 53 -26.87 7.32 -10.70
N ILE A 54 -27.14 7.02 -9.44
CA ILE A 54 -27.28 8.02 -8.38
C ILE A 54 -25.94 8.21 -7.66
N GLU A 55 -25.32 7.12 -7.24
CA GLU A 55 -24.12 7.11 -6.39
C GLU A 55 -23.37 5.79 -6.59
N THR A 56 -22.06 5.78 -6.36
CA THR A 56 -21.22 4.59 -6.37
C THR A 56 -20.49 4.39 -5.05
N PHE A 57 -20.28 3.15 -4.63
CA PHE A 57 -19.57 2.82 -3.39
C PHE A 57 -18.82 1.49 -3.49
N HIS A 58 -17.80 1.31 -2.66
CA HIS A 58 -17.13 0.02 -2.47
C HIS A 58 -17.79 -0.74 -1.32
N PRO A 59 -18.16 -2.02 -1.48
CA PRO A 59 -18.76 -2.79 -0.40
C PRO A 59 -17.70 -3.14 0.66
N VAL A 60 -18.14 -3.42 1.88
CA VAL A 60 -17.26 -3.69 3.03
C VAL A 60 -17.08 -5.20 3.19
N ASP A 61 -15.85 -5.69 3.10
CA ASP A 61 -15.51 -7.11 3.31
C ASP A 61 -15.45 -7.45 4.81
N SER A 62 -14.93 -6.53 5.62
CA SER A 62 -14.80 -6.72 7.07
C SER A 62 -14.67 -5.39 7.80
N ILE A 63 -15.08 -5.38 9.06
CA ILE A 63 -14.82 -4.31 10.02
C ILE A 63 -13.97 -4.91 11.13
N THR A 64 -12.78 -4.37 11.38
CA THR A 64 -11.88 -4.85 12.43
C THR A 64 -11.75 -3.83 13.55
N ASP A 65 -11.84 -4.31 14.79
CA ASP A 65 -11.58 -3.51 15.98
C ASP A 65 -10.07 -3.30 16.14
N GLN A 66 -9.64 -2.04 16.08
CA GLN A 66 -8.24 -1.70 16.37
C GLN A 66 -8.07 -1.56 17.90
N ARG A 67 -6.87 -1.89 18.40
CA ARG A 67 -6.55 -1.84 19.85
C ARG A 67 -6.77 -0.47 20.52
N ASN A 68 -7.00 0.58 19.74
CA ASN A 68 -7.28 1.95 20.19
C ASN A 68 -8.78 2.31 20.18
N GLY A 69 -9.68 1.34 19.94
CA GLY A 69 -11.13 1.54 19.92
C GLY A 69 -11.68 2.16 18.64
N TYR A 70 -10.86 2.34 17.60
CA TYR A 70 -11.30 2.77 16.27
C TYR A 70 -11.64 1.56 15.40
N LEU A 71 -12.78 1.61 14.70
CA LEU A 71 -13.16 0.62 13.72
C LEU A 71 -12.40 0.86 12.41
N SER A 72 -11.67 -0.15 11.93
CA SER A 72 -11.09 -0.17 10.59
C SER A 72 -12.09 -0.79 9.62
N VAL A 73 -12.52 -0.03 8.62
CA VAL A 73 -13.41 -0.52 7.57
C VAL A 73 -12.56 -0.96 6.38
N ASN A 74 -12.57 -2.25 6.07
CA ASN A 74 -11.88 -2.79 4.89
C ASN A 74 -12.88 -2.86 3.73
N GLU A 75 -12.86 -1.82 2.89
CA GLU A 75 -13.62 -1.74 1.63
C GLU A 75 -12.99 -2.66 0.56
N ASN A 76 -13.81 -3.25 -0.29
CA ASN A 76 -13.36 -4.05 -1.42
C ASN A 76 -13.09 -3.13 -2.62
N GLU A 77 -11.85 -2.64 -2.73
CA GLU A 77 -11.43 -1.72 -3.79
C GLU A 77 -11.56 -2.31 -5.20
N ASN A 78 -11.61 -3.64 -5.33
CA ASN A 78 -11.78 -4.33 -6.60
C ASN A 78 -13.25 -4.49 -7.03
N ARG A 79 -14.21 -4.07 -6.19
CA ARG A 79 -15.64 -4.18 -6.46
C ARG A 79 -16.30 -2.82 -6.35
N LEU A 80 -16.99 -2.40 -7.41
CA LEU A 80 -17.80 -1.19 -7.41
C LEU A 80 -19.28 -1.55 -7.43
N MET A 81 -20.04 -0.97 -6.50
CA MET A 81 -21.49 -1.04 -6.45
C MET A 81 -22.08 0.30 -6.91
N MET A 82 -23.19 0.24 -7.63
CA MET A 82 -23.92 1.41 -8.11
C MET A 82 -25.32 1.43 -7.51
N ILE A 83 -25.66 2.53 -6.83
CA ILE A 83 -27.03 2.87 -6.48
C ILE A 83 -27.67 3.48 -7.72
N VAL A 84 -28.75 2.87 -8.20
CA VAL A 84 -29.39 3.24 -9.46
C VAL A 84 -30.87 3.54 -9.25
N SER A 85 -31.42 4.40 -10.10
CA SER A 85 -32.86 4.66 -10.16
C SER A 85 -33.47 4.00 -11.40
N SER A 86 -34.60 3.33 -11.21
CA SER A 86 -35.45 2.76 -12.26
C SER A 86 -36.92 3.02 -11.90
N ASN A 87 -37.67 3.70 -12.76
CA ASN A 87 -39.06 4.10 -12.53
C ASN A 87 -39.29 4.80 -11.17
N HIS A 88 -38.43 5.75 -10.81
CA HIS A 88 -38.45 6.50 -9.54
C HIS A 88 -38.21 5.67 -8.27
N LYS A 89 -37.82 4.39 -8.41
CA LYS A 89 -37.38 3.55 -7.31
C LYS A 89 -35.88 3.34 -7.37
N MET A 90 -35.25 3.18 -6.21
CA MET A 90 -33.82 2.96 -6.06
C MET A 90 -33.52 1.48 -5.81
N GLY A 91 -32.44 1.00 -6.42
CA GLY A 91 -31.87 -0.33 -6.24
C GLY A 91 -30.34 -0.27 -6.28
N VAL A 92 -29.69 -1.41 -6.13
CA VAL A 92 -28.23 -1.55 -6.16
C VAL A 92 -27.85 -2.63 -7.17
N VAL A 93 -26.90 -2.33 -8.05
CA VAL A 93 -26.30 -3.26 -8.99
C VAL A 93 -24.78 -3.33 -8.77
N ASN A 94 -24.18 -4.48 -9.04
CA ASN A 94 -22.74 -4.65 -8.95
C ASN A 94 -22.02 -4.38 -10.28
N ASP A 95 -20.69 -4.41 -10.24
CA ASP A 95 -19.72 -4.31 -11.36
C ASP A 95 -19.90 -5.34 -12.49
N GLN A 96 -20.70 -6.40 -12.26
CA GLN A 96 -21.07 -7.40 -13.27
C GLN A 96 -22.46 -7.16 -13.87
N GLY A 97 -23.12 -6.08 -13.47
CA GLY A 97 -24.47 -5.73 -13.86
C GLY A 97 -25.58 -6.59 -13.26
N LYS A 98 -25.32 -7.28 -12.14
CA LYS A 98 -26.32 -8.06 -11.41
C LYS A 98 -26.96 -7.22 -10.30
N TRP A 99 -28.25 -7.42 -10.10
CA TRP A 99 -29.00 -6.81 -9.00
C TRP A 99 -28.56 -7.38 -7.65
N VAL A 100 -28.07 -6.50 -6.78
CA VAL A 100 -27.86 -6.74 -5.35
C VAL A 100 -29.14 -6.42 -4.59
N LEU A 101 -29.73 -5.26 -4.89
CA LEU A 101 -31.04 -4.84 -4.40
C LEU A 101 -31.91 -4.43 -5.59
N LYS A 102 -33.05 -5.09 -5.80
CA LYS A 102 -34.00 -4.68 -6.85
C LYS A 102 -34.52 -3.26 -6.60
N PRO A 103 -34.93 -2.51 -7.65
CA PRO A 103 -35.41 -1.14 -7.52
C PRO A 103 -36.82 -1.09 -6.90
N LEU A 104 -36.89 -1.28 -5.59
CA LEU A 104 -38.12 -1.34 -4.80
C LEU A 104 -38.24 -0.18 -3.80
N TYR A 105 -37.14 0.49 -3.52
CA TYR A 105 -37.02 1.45 -2.43
C TYR A 105 -37.28 2.87 -2.91
N ASP A 106 -37.91 3.68 -2.07
CA ASP A 106 -38.09 5.11 -2.33
C ASP A 106 -36.74 5.86 -2.23
N LYS A 107 -35.87 5.37 -1.34
CA LYS A 107 -34.53 5.94 -1.11
C LYS A 107 -33.58 4.87 -0.59
N ILE A 108 -32.31 4.95 -1.01
CA ILE A 108 -31.18 4.18 -0.45
C ILE A 108 -30.10 5.19 -0.10
N GLU A 109 -29.54 5.10 1.11
CA GLU A 109 -28.42 5.93 1.57
C GLU A 109 -27.29 5.05 2.11
N VAL A 110 -26.04 5.37 1.75
CA VAL A 110 -24.86 4.78 2.40
C VAL A 110 -24.61 5.51 3.73
N LYS A 111 -24.60 4.77 4.85
CA LYS A 111 -24.37 5.30 6.20
C LYS A 111 -23.01 4.84 6.72
N TRP A 112 -22.16 5.82 7.05
CA TRP A 112 -20.81 5.62 7.61
C TRP A 112 -19.96 4.59 6.84
N LYS A 113 -20.18 4.46 5.52
CA LYS A 113 -19.60 3.45 4.63
C LYS A 113 -19.91 1.97 4.97
N THR A 114 -20.53 1.69 6.10
CA THR A 114 -20.69 0.32 6.62
C THR A 114 -22.07 -0.26 6.38
N HIS A 115 -23.08 0.58 6.16
CA HIS A 115 -24.48 0.16 6.08
C HIS A 115 -25.23 0.85 4.95
N LEU A 116 -26.29 0.19 4.46
CA LEU A 116 -27.30 0.77 3.57
C LEU A 116 -28.59 1.02 4.35
N ALA A 117 -29.01 2.28 4.45
CA ALA A 117 -30.34 2.63 4.96
C ALA A 117 -31.34 2.62 3.80
N LEU A 118 -32.35 1.74 3.87
CA LEU A 118 -33.33 1.51 2.83
C LEU A 118 -34.70 2.01 3.29
N TYR A 119 -35.35 2.85 2.49
CA TYR A 119 -36.66 3.43 2.81
C TYR A 119 -37.72 2.96 1.82
N GLN A 120 -38.88 2.56 2.34
CA GLN A 120 -40.03 2.12 1.54
C GLN A 120 -41.34 2.46 2.25
N GLN A 121 -42.21 3.24 1.61
CA GLN A 121 -43.56 3.57 2.08
C GLN A 121 -43.60 4.16 3.51
N GLY A 122 -42.64 5.04 3.84
CA GLY A 122 -42.54 5.66 5.17
C GLY A 122 -42.01 4.72 6.26
N LYS A 123 -41.56 3.52 5.89
CA LYS A 123 -40.82 2.58 6.74
C LYS A 123 -39.37 2.48 6.29
N MET A 124 -38.51 1.97 7.17
CA MET A 124 -37.10 1.78 6.89
C MET A 124 -36.56 0.45 7.42
N THR A 125 -35.43 0.05 6.83
CA THR A 125 -34.56 -1.04 7.32
C THR A 125 -33.10 -0.71 7.06
N TYR A 126 -32.19 -1.33 7.81
CA TYR A 126 -30.79 -1.42 7.44
C TYR A 126 -30.49 -2.71 6.68
N ALA A 127 -29.52 -2.63 5.78
CA ALA A 127 -28.85 -3.75 5.16
C ALA A 127 -27.33 -3.57 5.26
N ASP A 128 -26.57 -4.66 5.19
CA ASP A 128 -25.13 -4.55 4.93
C ASP A 128 -24.86 -4.03 3.50
N THR A 129 -23.61 -3.69 3.22
CA THR A 129 -23.17 -3.18 1.90
C THR A 129 -23.21 -4.23 0.79
N TRP A 130 -23.48 -5.49 1.12
CA TRP A 130 -23.76 -6.59 0.20
C TRP A 130 -25.26 -6.82 -0.01
N GLY A 131 -26.13 -5.98 0.57
CA GLY A 131 -27.58 -5.99 0.40
C GLY A 131 -28.33 -6.97 1.29
N LYS A 132 -27.68 -7.60 2.28
CA LYS A 132 -28.36 -8.46 3.26
C LYS A 132 -29.09 -7.60 4.28
N LEU A 133 -30.41 -7.75 4.37
CA LEU A 133 -31.23 -7.05 5.35
C LEU A 133 -30.83 -7.45 6.78
N LEU A 134 -30.59 -6.45 7.62
CA LEU A 134 -30.28 -6.59 9.04
C LEU A 134 -31.54 -6.46 9.90
N LEU A 135 -32.44 -5.56 9.51
CA LEU A 135 -33.74 -5.35 10.15
C LEU A 135 -34.90 -5.80 9.24
N PRO A 136 -36.09 -6.06 9.78
CA PRO A 136 -37.32 -6.12 8.98
C PRO A 136 -37.74 -4.73 8.48
N MET A 137 -38.28 -4.65 7.26
CA MET A 137 -38.84 -3.42 6.67
C MET A 137 -40.19 -3.05 7.33
N MET A 138 -40.15 -2.53 8.55
CA MET A 138 -41.35 -2.18 9.33
C MET A 138 -41.19 -1.00 10.30
N PHE A 139 -39.96 -0.53 10.51
CA PHE A 139 -39.67 0.53 11.49
C PHE A 139 -39.87 1.92 10.90
N GLU A 140 -40.28 2.86 11.73
CA GLU A 140 -40.43 4.28 11.36
C GLU A 140 -39.07 4.98 11.30
N ASP A 141 -38.14 4.56 12.16
CA ASP A 141 -36.79 5.08 12.28
C ASP A 141 -35.89 4.04 12.97
N ALA A 142 -34.59 4.11 12.76
CA ALA A 142 -33.62 3.26 13.46
C ALA A 142 -32.21 3.87 13.50
N GLY A 143 -31.55 3.71 14.64
CA GLY A 143 -30.12 4.00 14.83
C GLY A 143 -29.32 2.72 15.12
N VAL A 144 -28.02 2.79 14.90
CA VAL A 144 -27.08 1.70 15.18
C VAL A 144 -26.54 1.89 16.59
N LEU A 145 -26.72 0.91 17.49
CA LEU A 145 -26.12 0.95 18.84
C LEU A 145 -24.79 0.20 18.88
N ASP A 146 -24.76 -0.99 18.28
CA ASP A 146 -23.57 -1.84 18.10
C ASP A 146 -23.79 -2.85 16.95
N ASP A 147 -22.89 -3.82 16.79
CA ASP A 147 -22.94 -4.85 15.74
C ASP A 147 -24.22 -5.70 15.71
N ASP A 148 -24.93 -5.80 16.84
CA ASP A 148 -26.13 -6.62 16.99
C ASP A 148 -27.40 -5.80 17.25
N ARG A 149 -27.28 -4.64 17.89
CA ARG A 149 -28.42 -3.90 18.47
C ARG A 149 -28.66 -2.57 17.75
N PHE A 150 -29.94 -2.31 17.51
CA PHE A 150 -30.44 -1.08 16.89
C PHE A 150 -31.53 -0.50 17.78
N ASP A 151 -31.48 0.80 18.07
CA ASP A 151 -32.66 1.48 18.59
C ASP A 151 -33.63 1.68 17.44
N VAL A 152 -34.89 1.31 17.65
CA VAL A 152 -35.90 1.29 16.59
C VAL A 152 -37.17 1.96 17.05
N LYS A 153 -37.81 2.67 16.12
CA LYS A 153 -39.06 3.36 16.36
C LYS A 153 -40.23 2.61 15.73
N GLN A 154 -41.23 2.28 16.54
CA GLN A 154 -42.48 1.66 16.10
C GLN A 154 -43.64 2.27 16.86
N GLN A 155 -44.69 2.69 16.14
CA GLN A 155 -45.88 3.33 16.73
C GLN A 155 -45.51 4.59 17.55
N GLY A 156 -44.54 5.37 17.06
CA GLY A 156 -44.11 6.60 17.72
C GLY A 156 -43.24 6.42 18.98
N LYS A 157 -42.94 5.19 19.40
CA LYS A 157 -42.11 4.90 20.59
C LYS A 157 -40.83 4.17 20.21
N TRP A 158 -39.79 4.38 21.01
CA TRP A 158 -38.47 3.78 20.85
C TRP A 158 -38.30 2.53 21.69
N GLY A 159 -37.61 1.54 21.13
CA GLY A 159 -37.17 0.30 21.77
C GLY A 159 -35.82 -0.13 21.19
N VAL A 160 -35.34 -1.32 21.54
CA VAL A 160 -34.08 -1.88 21.00
C VAL A 160 -34.33 -3.24 20.38
N TYR A 161 -33.93 -3.41 19.13
CA TYR A 161 -33.99 -4.65 18.37
C TYR A 161 -32.62 -5.31 18.31
N SER A 162 -32.57 -6.64 18.50
CA SER A 162 -31.36 -7.45 18.29
C SER A 162 -31.48 -8.22 16.97
N VAL A 163 -30.48 -8.06 16.10
CA VAL A 163 -30.38 -8.70 14.78
C VAL A 163 -30.20 -10.20 14.93
N SER A 164 -29.32 -10.67 15.82
CA SER A 164 -29.07 -12.08 16.08
C SER A 164 -30.28 -12.79 16.69
N GLN A 165 -30.97 -12.14 17.65
CA GLN A 165 -32.15 -12.71 18.29
C GLN A 165 -33.44 -12.49 17.49
N LYS A 166 -33.42 -11.63 16.46
CA LYS A 166 -34.54 -11.26 15.61
C LYS A 166 -35.79 -10.82 16.37
N LYS A 167 -35.60 -10.03 17.44
CA LYS A 167 -36.69 -9.51 18.28
C LYS A 167 -36.31 -8.20 18.97
N LEU A 168 -37.33 -7.48 19.45
CA LEU A 168 -37.14 -6.40 20.42
C LEU A 168 -36.64 -7.00 21.74
N VAL A 169 -35.43 -6.63 22.14
CA VAL A 169 -34.85 -6.94 23.46
C VAL A 169 -35.22 -5.88 24.50
N ILE A 170 -35.49 -4.65 24.05
CA ILE A 170 -36.17 -3.61 24.82
C ILE A 170 -37.44 -3.21 24.05
N PRO A 171 -38.64 -3.29 24.65
CA PRO A 171 -39.88 -3.00 23.95
C PRO A 171 -39.97 -1.52 23.53
N ALA A 172 -40.68 -1.27 22.42
CA ALA A 172 -40.91 0.06 21.89
C ALA A 172 -41.96 0.83 22.72
N ILE A 173 -41.57 1.29 23.92
CA ILE A 173 -42.44 1.98 24.88
C ILE A 173 -41.85 3.30 25.40
N TYR A 174 -40.66 3.69 24.93
CA TYR A 174 -39.94 4.87 25.42
C TYR A 174 -40.14 6.08 24.51
N ASP A 175 -40.13 7.26 25.11
CA ASP A 175 -40.27 8.54 24.40
C ASP A 175 -39.01 8.86 23.60
N ALA A 176 -37.84 8.48 24.12
CA ALA A 176 -36.53 8.62 23.50
C ALA A 176 -35.57 7.56 24.06
N ILE A 177 -34.55 7.21 23.29
CA ILE A 177 -33.39 6.43 23.72
C ILE A 177 -32.14 7.26 23.41
N ASP A 178 -31.15 7.21 24.30
CA ASP A 178 -29.85 7.85 24.11
C ASP A 178 -28.74 6.90 24.54
N PHE A 179 -27.59 6.97 23.88
CA PHE A 179 -26.43 6.13 24.13
C PHE A 179 -25.15 6.81 23.63
N CYS A 180 -24.01 6.48 24.24
CA CYS A 180 -22.70 6.95 23.78
C CYS A 180 -22.09 5.90 22.84
N GLY A 181 -22.26 6.09 21.53
CA GLY A 181 -21.75 5.17 20.49
C GLY A 181 -20.29 5.41 20.07
N GLY A 182 -19.64 6.45 20.57
CA GLY A 182 -18.36 6.95 20.02
C GLY A 182 -17.10 6.16 20.39
N CYS A 183 -17.16 5.21 21.33
CA CYS A 183 -15.97 4.57 21.92
C CYS A 183 -15.81 3.07 21.61
N GLY A 184 -16.53 2.53 20.61
CA GLY A 184 -16.35 1.14 20.13
C GLY A 184 -16.65 0.01 21.14
N SER A 185 -17.08 0.34 22.37
CA SER A 185 -17.39 -0.65 23.41
C SER A 185 -18.89 -0.95 23.47
N LYS A 186 -19.24 -2.22 23.65
CA LYS A 186 -20.62 -2.68 23.83
C LYS A 186 -21.19 -2.06 25.10
N SER A 187 -22.14 -1.14 24.94
CA SER A 187 -22.79 -0.53 26.08
C SER A 187 -23.60 -1.56 26.87
N ALA A 188 -23.39 -1.64 28.19
CA ALA A 188 -24.11 -2.55 29.08
C ALA A 188 -25.59 -2.17 29.24
N TYR A 189 -25.92 -0.89 29.02
CA TYR A 189 -27.24 -0.32 29.15
C TYR A 189 -27.48 0.83 28.16
N VAL A 190 -28.72 1.30 28.08
CA VAL A 190 -29.11 2.50 27.35
C VAL A 190 -29.77 3.50 28.30
N TYR A 191 -29.68 4.79 27.96
CA TYR A 191 -30.48 5.83 28.60
C TYR A 191 -31.82 5.87 27.90
N ALA A 192 -32.91 5.91 28.67
CA ALA A 192 -34.25 5.96 28.09
C ALA A 192 -35.10 7.02 28.77
N GLN A 193 -35.95 7.67 27.99
CA GLN A 193 -36.93 8.63 28.47
C GLN A 193 -38.31 8.00 28.54
N LYS A 194 -39.00 8.17 29.66
CA LYS A 194 -40.39 7.77 29.84
C LYS A 194 -41.13 8.86 30.63
N ASN A 195 -42.25 9.33 30.09
CA ASN A 195 -43.06 10.42 30.65
C ASN A 195 -42.22 11.69 30.92
N GLY A 196 -41.31 12.01 30.00
CA GLY A 196 -40.46 13.20 30.10
C GLY A 196 -39.29 13.11 31.10
N LYS A 197 -39.11 11.97 31.78
CA LYS A 197 -38.00 11.73 32.72
C LYS A 197 -37.08 10.64 32.22
N TRP A 198 -35.80 10.75 32.56
CA TRP A 198 -34.75 9.84 32.13
C TRP A 198 -34.37 8.86 33.23
N GLY A 199 -34.07 7.65 32.81
CA GLY A 199 -33.54 6.55 33.61
C GLY A 199 -32.59 5.70 32.78
N VAL A 200 -32.09 4.62 33.36
CA VAL A 200 -31.18 3.68 32.70
C VAL A 200 -31.83 2.31 32.62
N VAL A 201 -31.80 1.73 31.42
CA VAL A 201 -32.39 0.42 31.12
C VAL A 201 -31.28 -0.51 30.65
N GLY A 202 -31.13 -1.63 31.34
CA GLY A 202 -30.16 -2.65 30.96
C GLY A 202 -30.60 -3.50 29.78
N SER A 203 -29.68 -4.31 29.28
CA SER A 203 -29.86 -5.07 28.03
C SER A 203 -31.02 -6.09 28.03
N GLY A 204 -31.46 -6.55 29.20
CA GLY A 204 -32.61 -7.45 29.38
C GLY A 204 -33.90 -6.73 29.75
N HIS A 205 -33.97 -5.40 29.53
CA HIS A 205 -35.09 -4.53 29.90
C HIS A 205 -35.28 -4.34 31.43
N GLU A 206 -34.26 -4.63 32.22
CA GLU A 206 -34.21 -4.26 33.63
C GLU A 206 -34.06 -2.74 33.82
N ILE A 207 -34.86 -2.16 34.71
CA ILE A 207 -34.71 -0.74 35.08
C ILE A 207 -33.56 -0.63 36.11
N LEU A 208 -32.39 -0.21 35.65
CA LEU A 208 -31.18 -0.06 36.47
C LEU A 208 -31.23 1.23 37.29
N VAL A 209 -31.74 2.32 36.69
CA VAL A 209 -31.97 3.60 37.35
C VAL A 209 -33.38 4.09 37.01
N PRO A 210 -34.22 4.48 37.98
CA PRO A 210 -35.60 4.89 37.75
C PRO A 210 -35.70 6.18 36.91
N PHE A 211 -36.86 6.38 36.28
CA PHE A 211 -37.16 7.53 35.41
C PHE A 211 -37.50 8.78 36.22
N GLU A 212 -36.49 9.41 36.83
CA GLU A 212 -36.68 10.54 37.75
C GLU A 212 -35.85 11.77 37.36
N PHE A 213 -34.90 11.61 36.44
CA PHE A 213 -33.85 12.60 36.18
C PHE A 213 -34.08 13.40 34.90
N GLN A 214 -33.43 14.55 34.84
CA GLN A 214 -33.11 15.24 33.60
C GLN A 214 -31.81 14.63 33.06
N HIS A 215 -31.65 14.60 31.74
CA HIS A 215 -30.47 14.03 31.07
C HIS A 215 -29.97 15.00 30.00
N SER A 216 -28.66 15.05 29.85
CA SER A 216 -27.97 15.73 28.75
C SER A 216 -27.01 14.76 28.10
N HIS A 217 -26.82 14.86 26.79
CA HIS A 217 -25.83 14.06 26.03
C HIS A 217 -24.39 14.55 26.32
N TYR A 218 -23.95 14.43 27.57
CA TYR A 218 -22.66 14.87 28.09
C TYR A 218 -22.23 13.96 29.24
N MET A 219 -20.93 13.63 29.32
CA MET A 219 -20.35 12.71 30.34
C MET A 219 -21.10 11.38 30.45
N MET A 220 -21.62 10.89 29.32
CA MET A 220 -22.29 9.60 29.25
C MET A 220 -21.25 8.49 29.42
N ARG A 221 -21.58 7.51 30.26
CA ARG A 221 -20.73 6.36 30.55
C ARG A 221 -21.52 5.09 30.30
N SER A 222 -20.80 3.98 30.19
CA SER A 222 -21.37 2.63 30.16
C SER A 222 -20.65 1.70 31.15
N ASP A 223 -20.40 2.22 32.35
CA ASP A 223 -19.83 1.46 33.46
C ASP A 223 -20.75 1.58 34.70
N GLU A 224 -20.23 1.32 35.90
CA GLU A 224 -21.04 1.32 37.12
C GLU A 224 -21.59 2.71 37.51
N TRP A 225 -21.11 3.79 36.87
CA TRP A 225 -21.43 5.17 37.19
C TRP A 225 -22.27 5.84 36.11
N VAL A 226 -23.28 6.60 36.53
CA VAL A 226 -24.05 7.49 35.66
C VAL A 226 -23.79 8.92 36.06
N CYS A 227 -23.17 9.70 35.18
CA CYS A 227 -22.76 11.09 35.45
C CYS A 227 -23.50 12.13 34.58
N SER A 228 -24.37 11.68 33.66
CA SER A 228 -25.09 12.54 32.71
C SER A 228 -26.44 13.03 33.21
N PHE A 229 -26.78 12.74 34.47
CA PHE A 229 -28.06 13.09 35.08
C PHE A 229 -28.02 14.41 35.84
N GLN A 230 -29.18 15.05 35.86
CA GLN A 230 -29.42 16.28 36.58
C GLN A 230 -30.74 16.23 37.33
N GLN A 231 -30.80 16.93 38.45
CA GLN A 231 -32.02 17.18 39.21
C GLN A 231 -32.09 18.65 39.58
N LYS A 232 -33.15 19.33 39.12
CA LYS A 232 -33.32 20.79 39.28
C LYS A 232 -32.10 21.59 38.76
N GLY A 233 -31.54 21.16 37.62
CA GLY A 233 -30.38 21.81 36.98
C GLY A 233 -29.04 21.60 37.69
N LYS A 234 -28.96 20.73 38.70
CA LYS A 234 -27.71 20.36 39.38
C LYS A 234 -27.31 18.93 39.02
N GLU A 235 -26.02 18.70 38.92
CA GLU A 235 -25.41 17.38 38.65
C GLU A 235 -25.86 16.31 39.66
N VAL A 236 -26.05 15.10 39.13
CA VAL A 236 -26.36 13.89 39.90
C VAL A 236 -25.46 12.77 39.40
N VAL A 237 -24.74 12.14 40.31
CA VAL A 237 -23.98 10.91 40.04
C VAL A 237 -24.69 9.73 40.68
N VAL A 238 -25.00 8.70 39.88
CA VAL A 238 -25.62 7.46 40.38
C VAL A 238 -24.63 6.32 40.28
N ASN A 239 -24.45 5.57 41.36
CA ASN A 239 -23.78 4.27 41.33
C ASN A 239 -24.85 3.18 41.15
N ILE A 240 -24.83 2.50 40.00
CA ILE A 240 -25.86 1.53 39.63
C ILE A 240 -25.86 0.32 40.60
N PRO A 241 -24.74 -0.38 40.86
CA PRO A 241 -24.73 -1.53 41.76
C PRO A 241 -25.19 -1.21 43.19
N LEU A 242 -24.80 -0.04 43.71
CA LEU A 242 -25.15 0.38 45.07
C LEU A 242 -26.54 1.01 45.17
N LYS A 243 -27.20 1.31 44.03
CA LYS A 243 -28.43 2.11 43.95
C LYS A 243 -28.33 3.43 44.75
N LYS A 244 -27.13 4.03 44.77
CA LYS A 244 -26.83 5.22 45.56
C LYS A 244 -26.75 6.45 44.66
N VAL A 245 -27.44 7.51 45.07
CA VAL A 245 -27.47 8.81 44.40
C VAL A 245 -26.60 9.79 45.18
N TYR A 246 -25.66 10.43 44.49
CA TYR A 246 -24.83 11.52 44.99
C TYR A 246 -25.30 12.82 44.33
N ALA A 247 -25.74 13.77 45.15
CA ALA A 247 -26.36 15.00 44.65
C ALA A 247 -26.27 16.15 45.67
N SER A 248 -26.57 17.35 45.19
CA SER A 248 -26.74 18.56 46.00
C SER A 248 -27.95 18.46 46.94
N PRO A 249 -27.93 19.07 48.15
CA PRO A 249 -26.87 19.93 48.71
C PRO A 249 -25.75 19.19 49.43
N GLU A 250 -25.84 17.88 49.63
CA GLU A 250 -24.81 17.14 50.39
C GLU A 250 -23.47 17.12 49.66
N TYR A 251 -23.51 16.95 48.34
CA TYR A 251 -22.32 16.86 47.50
C TYR A 251 -22.38 17.85 46.33
N SER A 252 -21.20 18.25 45.86
CA SER A 252 -20.97 19.10 44.68
C SER A 252 -19.62 18.79 44.05
N ASP A 253 -19.37 19.26 42.83
CA ASP A 253 -18.07 19.11 42.15
C ASP A 253 -17.67 17.62 42.08
N MET A 254 -18.55 16.85 41.45
CA MET A 254 -18.46 15.39 41.37
C MET A 254 -17.82 14.94 40.06
N GLN A 255 -16.77 14.13 40.16
CA GLN A 255 -16.04 13.63 39.00
C GLN A 255 -15.54 12.21 39.23
N ILE A 256 -15.57 11.39 38.18
CA ILE A 256 -14.89 10.10 38.16
C ILE A 256 -13.43 10.33 37.76
N VAL A 257 -12.50 9.96 38.64
CA VAL A 257 -11.03 10.09 38.47
C VAL A 257 -10.35 8.73 38.60
N GLY A 258 -9.14 8.59 38.05
CA GLY A 258 -8.41 7.32 38.02
C GLY A 258 -9.25 6.20 37.42
N ASN A 259 -9.06 4.99 37.94
CA ASN A 259 -9.76 3.78 37.52
C ASN A 259 -11.18 3.64 38.13
N GLY A 260 -11.96 4.72 38.07
CA GLY A 260 -13.38 4.70 38.44
C GLY A 260 -13.67 5.08 39.88
N LEU A 261 -12.84 5.94 40.48
CA LEU A 261 -13.04 6.50 41.82
C LEU A 261 -13.86 7.80 41.73
N LEU A 262 -14.80 7.99 42.65
CA LEU A 262 -15.60 9.21 42.74
C LEU A 262 -14.91 10.23 43.62
N ARG A 263 -14.41 11.29 43.01
CA ARG A 263 -14.02 12.55 43.66
C ARG A 263 -15.27 13.41 43.81
N LEU A 264 -15.51 13.92 45.02
CA LEU A 264 -16.64 14.80 45.30
C LEU A 264 -16.36 15.73 46.47
N LYS A 265 -17.04 16.88 46.50
CA LYS A 265 -16.88 17.91 47.52
C LYS A 265 -18.02 17.86 48.53
N LYS A 266 -17.68 17.91 49.82
CA LYS A 266 -18.63 18.06 50.94
C LYS A 266 -18.08 19.13 51.88
N ASN A 267 -18.92 20.08 52.29
CA ASN A 267 -18.54 21.20 53.18
C ASN A 267 -17.30 21.99 52.72
N GLY A 268 -17.08 22.12 51.40
CA GLY A 268 -15.97 22.90 50.85
C GLY A 268 -14.66 22.13 50.63
N TYR A 269 -14.58 20.86 51.01
CA TYR A 269 -13.38 20.03 50.86
C TYR A 269 -13.67 18.77 50.03
N PHE A 270 -12.65 18.27 49.33
CA PHE A 270 -12.75 17.05 48.54
C PHE A 270 -12.47 15.81 49.38
N GLY A 271 -13.24 14.76 49.08
CA GLY A 271 -12.99 13.39 49.50
C GLY A 271 -12.98 12.45 48.29
N LEU A 272 -12.56 11.22 48.51
CA LEU A 272 -12.44 10.19 47.46
C LEU A 272 -13.18 8.94 47.89
N ILE A 273 -14.04 8.41 47.03
CA ILE A 273 -14.86 7.23 47.28
C ILE A 273 -14.62 6.18 46.19
N ASN A 274 -14.48 4.92 46.56
CA ASN A 274 -14.34 3.83 45.58
C ASN A 274 -15.69 3.34 45.02
N LYS A 275 -15.65 2.43 44.04
CA LYS A 275 -16.85 1.83 43.41
C LYS A 275 -17.78 1.10 44.39
N GLN A 276 -17.27 0.68 45.55
CA GLN A 276 -18.03 0.01 46.61
C GLN A 276 -18.61 1.00 47.64
N GLY A 277 -18.44 2.32 47.43
CA GLY A 277 -18.98 3.35 48.31
C GLY A 277 -18.14 3.61 49.56
N LYS A 278 -16.95 3.00 49.68
CA LYS A 278 -16.02 3.24 50.79
C LYS A 278 -15.28 4.57 50.58
N ILE A 279 -15.26 5.41 51.61
CA ILE A 279 -14.44 6.62 51.67
C ILE A 279 -12.97 6.17 51.79
N LEU A 280 -12.17 6.48 50.76
CA LEU A 280 -10.73 6.24 50.71
C LEU A 280 -9.94 7.41 51.29
N LEU A 281 -10.38 8.64 50.98
CA LEU A 281 -9.88 9.88 51.55
C LEU A 281 -11.04 10.70 52.08
N ASP A 282 -10.93 11.15 53.33
CA ASP A 282 -11.95 11.97 53.99
C ASP A 282 -12.02 13.38 53.40
N PHE A 283 -13.10 14.11 53.68
CA PHE A 283 -13.38 15.44 53.14
C PHE A 283 -12.55 16.53 53.81
N LEU A 284 -11.23 16.49 53.61
CA LEU A 284 -10.24 17.33 54.28
C LEU A 284 -9.29 18.04 53.31
N TYR A 285 -9.40 17.78 52.01
CA TYR A 285 -8.42 18.18 51.01
C TYR A 285 -8.90 19.33 50.15
N GLU A 286 -7.98 20.23 49.81
CA GLU A 286 -8.24 21.38 48.92
C GLU A 286 -8.48 20.92 47.48
N ASP A 287 -7.78 19.86 47.07
CA ASP A 287 -7.96 19.19 45.79
C ASP A 287 -7.51 17.72 45.85
N ILE A 288 -8.07 16.90 44.95
CA ILE A 288 -7.64 15.53 44.64
C ILE A 288 -7.68 15.42 43.13
N SER A 289 -6.58 15.03 42.49
CA SER A 289 -6.45 15.09 41.03
C SER A 289 -5.83 13.84 40.44
N ASP A 290 -6.22 13.53 39.21
CA ASP A 290 -5.62 12.49 38.38
C ASP A 290 -4.41 13.07 37.63
N PRO A 291 -3.18 12.61 37.92
CA PRO A 291 -1.97 13.17 37.33
C PRO A 291 -1.70 12.69 35.90
N TYR A 292 -2.47 11.72 35.36
CA TYR A 292 -2.15 11.07 34.08
C TYR A 292 -2.91 11.65 32.87
N GLY A 293 -3.83 12.61 33.08
CA GLY A 293 -4.58 13.25 32.00
C GLY A 293 -5.57 12.31 31.29
N THR A 294 -6.14 12.75 30.15
CA THR A 294 -7.29 12.08 29.51
C THR A 294 -7.00 10.70 28.89
N PHE A 295 -5.74 10.41 28.58
CA PHE A 295 -5.35 9.22 27.79
C PHE A 295 -4.34 8.31 28.49
N ALA A 296 -4.00 8.57 29.75
CA ALA A 296 -3.17 7.68 30.53
C ALA A 296 -3.81 7.41 31.89
N SER A 297 -3.45 6.27 32.47
CA SER A 297 -3.89 5.82 33.79
C SER A 297 -2.68 5.27 34.52
N GLY A 298 -2.68 5.38 35.84
CA GLY A 298 -1.66 4.75 36.66
C GLY A 298 -2.10 4.64 38.11
N PRO A 299 -1.25 4.09 38.97
CA PRO A 299 -1.62 3.70 40.32
C PRO A 299 -1.81 4.88 41.29
N PHE A 300 -1.40 6.10 40.91
CA PHE A 300 -1.35 7.25 41.81
C PHE A 300 -2.42 8.31 41.52
N LEU A 301 -2.88 8.95 42.59
CA LEU A 301 -3.55 10.25 42.54
C LEU A 301 -2.74 11.25 43.36
N THR A 302 -2.90 12.53 43.07
CA THR A 302 -2.33 13.61 43.86
C THR A 302 -3.41 14.24 44.73
N PHE A 303 -3.02 14.76 45.88
CA PHE A 303 -3.94 15.48 46.76
C PHE A 303 -3.26 16.67 47.42
N ILE A 304 -3.99 17.76 47.62
CA ILE A 304 -3.46 19.03 48.12
C ILE A 304 -4.02 19.33 49.50
N LYS A 305 -3.11 19.68 50.42
CA LYS A 305 -3.42 20.22 51.74
C LYS A 305 -2.36 21.21 52.15
N ASP A 306 -2.75 22.36 52.68
CA ASP A 306 -1.83 23.40 53.14
C ASP A 306 -0.89 23.88 52.01
N ARG A 307 -1.40 23.91 50.77
CA ARG A 307 -0.65 24.20 49.53
C ARG A 307 0.53 23.27 49.23
N LYS A 308 0.61 22.10 49.86
CA LYS A 308 1.58 21.05 49.53
C LYS A 308 0.90 19.91 48.82
N THR A 309 1.63 19.25 47.94
CA THR A 309 1.14 18.09 47.20
C THR A 309 1.58 16.80 47.89
N GLY A 310 0.64 15.89 48.10
CA GLY A 310 0.85 14.50 48.53
C GLY A 310 0.50 13.52 47.41
N VAL A 311 0.90 12.27 47.59
CA VAL A 311 0.67 11.17 46.64
C VAL A 311 -0.06 10.04 47.36
N VAL A 312 -1.15 9.57 46.77
CA VAL A 312 -1.97 8.47 47.29
C VAL A 312 -2.13 7.42 46.20
N MET A 313 -2.17 6.13 46.56
CA MET A 313 -2.58 5.11 45.61
C MET A 313 -4.10 5.08 45.44
N GLU A 314 -4.59 4.54 44.34
CA GLU A 314 -6.03 4.31 44.11
C GLU A 314 -6.70 3.44 45.20
N SER A 315 -5.92 2.66 45.94
CA SER A 315 -6.38 1.90 47.11
C SER A 315 -6.70 2.76 48.35
N GLY A 316 -6.34 4.05 48.33
CA GLY A 316 -6.41 4.97 49.47
C GLY A 316 -5.17 4.97 50.37
N ARG A 317 -4.15 4.16 50.07
CA ARG A 317 -2.88 4.21 50.82
C ARG A 317 -2.11 5.48 50.47
N ILE A 318 -1.91 6.35 51.45
CA ILE A 318 -1.01 7.52 51.31
C ILE A 318 0.41 7.00 51.11
N VAL A 319 1.02 7.36 49.98
CA VAL A 319 2.42 7.05 49.64
C VAL A 319 3.33 8.11 50.24
N VAL A 320 2.99 9.39 50.02
CA VAL A 320 3.67 10.53 50.62
C VAL A 320 2.61 11.53 51.10
N SER A 321 2.72 11.95 52.36
CA SER A 321 1.90 13.04 52.89
C SER A 321 2.20 14.35 52.15
N PRO A 322 1.33 15.38 52.22
CA PRO A 322 1.55 16.65 51.56
C PRO A 322 2.85 17.34 52.02
N VAL A 323 3.90 17.26 51.21
CA VAL A 323 5.22 17.84 51.51
C VAL A 323 5.87 18.52 50.32
N PHE A 324 5.45 18.20 49.09
CA PHE A 324 6.07 18.74 47.88
C PHE A 324 5.59 20.16 47.60
N ASP A 325 6.55 21.02 47.19
CA ASP A 325 6.35 22.45 46.97
C ASP A 325 5.61 22.77 45.67
N ASP A 326 5.69 21.87 44.69
CA ASP A 326 5.21 22.04 43.32
C ASP A 326 4.40 20.80 42.86
N GLY A 327 4.05 20.76 41.58
CA GLY A 327 3.37 19.65 40.94
C GLY A 327 4.17 18.34 41.00
N VAL A 328 3.45 17.23 41.24
CA VAL A 328 3.99 15.87 41.16
C VAL A 328 3.65 15.30 39.79
N THR A 329 4.67 14.82 39.06
CA THR A 329 4.48 14.14 37.78
C THR A 329 4.56 12.64 38.00
N CYS A 330 3.47 11.92 37.75
CA CYS A 330 3.42 10.48 37.91
C CYS A 330 3.68 9.76 36.57
N THR A 331 4.47 8.69 36.58
CA THR A 331 4.68 7.82 35.41
C THR A 331 4.86 6.37 35.84
N SER A 332 4.01 5.48 35.32
CA SER A 332 4.04 4.05 35.69
C SER A 332 4.04 3.86 37.23
N ASP A 333 5.01 3.11 37.77
CA ASP A 333 5.19 2.86 39.20
C ASP A 333 6.02 3.93 39.94
N TYR A 334 6.34 5.04 39.27
CA TYR A 334 7.20 6.10 39.78
C TYR A 334 6.50 7.45 39.77
N PHE A 335 7.06 8.39 40.51
CA PHE A 335 6.71 9.79 40.39
C PHE A 335 7.92 10.69 40.57
N ILE A 336 7.88 11.84 39.91
CA ILE A 336 8.88 12.90 39.95
C ILE A 336 8.30 14.02 40.80
N ALA A 337 9.03 14.44 41.81
CA ALA A 337 8.61 15.53 42.69
C ALA A 337 9.79 16.39 43.09
N ALA A 338 9.53 17.68 43.29
CA ALA A 338 10.50 18.63 43.81
C ALA A 338 10.34 18.80 45.32
N GLN A 339 11.47 18.80 46.01
CA GLN A 339 11.58 19.17 47.41
C GLN A 339 12.73 20.17 47.55
N ASP A 340 12.47 21.33 48.16
CA ASP A 340 13.46 22.41 48.31
C ASP A 340 14.05 22.89 46.96
N GLY A 341 13.25 22.85 45.90
CA GLY A 341 13.62 23.31 44.55
C GLY A 341 14.47 22.36 43.71
N LEU A 342 14.72 21.13 44.18
CA LEU A 342 15.40 20.08 43.41
C LEU A 342 14.51 18.86 43.21
N TYR A 343 14.56 18.28 42.01
CA TYR A 343 13.76 17.12 41.62
C TYR A 343 14.44 15.80 41.96
N ASN A 344 13.64 14.82 42.36
CA ASN A 344 14.06 13.42 42.51
C ASN A 344 13.00 12.48 41.91
N VAL A 345 13.39 11.24 41.65
CA VAL A 345 12.49 10.13 41.27
C VAL A 345 12.19 9.31 42.51
N TYR A 346 10.91 9.06 42.75
CA TYR A 346 10.43 8.26 43.87
C TYR A 346 9.76 6.99 43.36
N ASP A 347 9.91 5.90 44.11
CA ASP A 347 9.16 4.65 43.86
C ASP A 347 7.76 4.67 44.48
N SER A 348 6.99 3.60 44.24
CA SER A 348 5.63 3.42 44.78
C SER A 348 5.53 3.33 46.31
N THR A 349 6.66 3.27 47.02
CA THR A 349 6.73 3.35 48.48
C THR A 349 6.98 4.77 48.98
N GLY A 350 7.32 5.71 48.08
CA GLY A 350 7.68 7.08 48.41
C GLY A 350 9.16 7.25 48.72
N LYS A 351 10.01 6.28 48.37
CA LYS A 351 11.46 6.35 48.60
C LYS A 351 12.17 7.04 47.42
N PRO A 352 13.04 8.03 47.66
CA PRO A 352 13.85 8.63 46.60
C PRO A 352 14.88 7.62 46.07
N LEU A 353 15.00 7.54 44.74
CA LEU A 353 15.88 6.60 44.04
C LEU A 353 17.25 7.18 43.72
N LEU A 354 17.36 8.51 43.62
CA LEU A 354 18.63 9.21 43.35
C LEU A 354 19.24 9.74 44.66
N LYS A 355 20.57 9.63 44.80
CA LYS A 355 21.32 10.05 45.99
C LYS A 355 21.30 11.57 46.23
N GLN A 356 21.08 12.35 45.18
CA GLN A 356 20.99 13.81 45.20
C GLN A 356 19.83 14.26 44.30
N GLY A 357 19.36 15.48 44.48
CA GLY A 357 18.36 16.10 43.61
C GLY A 357 18.99 16.79 42.39
N TYR A 358 18.19 16.98 41.34
CA TYR A 358 18.59 17.56 40.06
C TYR A 358 17.78 18.82 39.73
N ASN A 359 18.29 19.65 38.82
CA ASN A 359 17.57 20.87 38.40
C ASN A 359 16.27 20.56 37.67
N ASP A 360 16.22 19.44 36.95
CA ASP A 360 15.05 18.96 36.23
C ASP A 360 15.18 17.45 35.99
N ILE A 361 14.04 16.76 35.97
CA ILE A 361 13.93 15.33 35.67
C ILE A 361 12.69 15.13 34.80
N SER A 362 12.86 14.42 33.68
CA SER A 362 11.76 14.07 32.79
C SER A 362 11.72 12.57 32.52
N GLY A 363 10.50 12.04 32.38
CA GLY A 363 10.30 10.64 31.99
C GLY A 363 10.70 10.39 30.54
N MET A 364 11.36 9.27 30.29
CA MET A 364 11.72 8.76 28.95
C MET A 364 11.41 7.27 28.89
N ALA A 365 11.12 6.71 27.72
CA ALA A 365 10.92 5.28 27.57
C ALA A 365 11.72 4.72 26.39
N VAL A 366 12.22 3.50 26.54
CA VAL A 366 12.99 2.79 25.51
C VAL A 366 12.32 1.45 25.24
N ASN A 367 12.16 1.07 23.97
CA ASN A 367 11.59 -0.24 23.63
C ASN A 367 12.59 -1.35 23.95
N THR A 368 12.14 -2.41 24.62
CA THR A 368 12.91 -3.63 24.86
C THR A 368 12.88 -4.53 23.62
N ALA A 369 13.74 -5.55 23.60
CA ALA A 369 13.73 -6.58 22.54
C ALA A 369 12.40 -7.36 22.45
N THR A 370 11.59 -7.37 23.52
CA THR A 370 10.26 -8.01 23.56
C THR A 370 9.15 -7.10 23.08
N GLY A 371 9.46 -5.83 22.75
CA GLY A 371 8.48 -4.81 22.36
C GLY A 371 7.81 -4.09 23.54
N ASP A 372 8.21 -4.41 24.78
CA ASP A 372 7.76 -3.69 25.97
C ASP A 372 8.49 -2.35 26.10
N LYS A 373 7.94 -1.40 26.84
CA LYS A 373 8.63 -0.13 27.14
C LYS A 373 9.30 -0.21 28.50
N GLU A 374 10.62 -0.04 28.51
CA GLU A 374 11.38 0.18 29.73
C GLU A 374 11.35 1.68 30.07
N GLN A 375 10.92 2.02 31.29
CA GLN A 375 10.87 3.40 31.79
C GLN A 375 12.27 3.84 32.24
N LEU A 376 12.69 5.02 31.79
CA LEU A 376 13.92 5.71 32.18
C LEU A 376 13.61 7.16 32.55
N PHE A 377 14.60 7.86 33.07
CA PHE A 377 14.51 9.28 33.40
C PHE A 377 15.69 10.03 32.84
N SER A 378 15.45 11.10 32.08
CA SER A 378 16.48 12.08 31.73
C SER A 378 16.71 13.00 32.92
N LEU A 379 17.97 13.25 33.25
CA LEU A 379 18.38 14.05 34.40
C LEU A 379 19.13 15.27 33.91
N LYS A 380 18.74 16.46 34.37
CA LYS A 380 19.42 17.71 34.03
C LYS A 380 20.12 18.29 35.24
N GLN A 381 21.42 18.51 35.09
CA GLN A 381 22.21 19.29 36.03
C GLN A 381 22.87 20.46 35.30
N LYS A 382 22.48 21.69 35.65
CA LYS A 382 22.85 22.90 34.91
C LYS A 382 22.47 22.76 33.41
N ALA A 383 23.46 22.72 32.53
CA ALA A 383 23.30 22.62 31.07
C ALA A 383 23.61 21.21 30.52
N LEU A 384 23.88 20.24 31.40
CA LEU A 384 24.22 18.88 31.00
C LEU A 384 23.10 17.91 31.36
N TYR A 385 22.96 16.89 30.52
CA TYR A 385 22.00 15.82 30.63
C TYR A 385 22.71 14.49 30.87
N GLY A 386 22.05 13.67 31.68
CA GLY A 386 22.36 12.27 31.95
C GLY A 386 21.07 11.46 31.94
N PHE A 387 21.13 10.20 32.33
CA PHE A 387 19.93 9.38 32.44
C PHE A 387 20.03 8.34 33.55
N PHE A 388 18.88 7.96 34.08
CA PHE A 388 18.74 6.96 35.13
C PHE A 388 17.74 5.89 34.71
N ASN A 389 18.13 4.64 34.94
CA ASN A 389 17.27 3.48 34.79
C ASN A 389 16.86 2.97 36.19
N PRO A 390 15.58 3.11 36.58
CA PRO A 390 15.10 2.70 37.89
C PRO A 390 15.02 1.17 38.05
N ALA A 391 14.93 0.40 36.96
CA ALA A 391 14.77 -1.05 37.01
C ALA A 391 16.05 -1.76 37.45
N ASN A 392 17.21 -1.22 37.07
CA ASN A 392 18.53 -1.76 37.43
C ASN A 392 19.37 -0.81 38.31
N GLY A 393 18.87 0.39 38.59
CA GLY A 393 19.53 1.42 39.39
C GLY A 393 20.77 2.03 38.74
N LYS A 394 20.94 1.89 37.42
CA LYS A 394 22.11 2.43 36.69
C LYS A 394 21.90 3.87 36.29
N LEU A 395 22.98 4.63 36.39
CA LEU A 395 23.03 6.07 36.19
C LEU A 395 24.18 6.40 35.24
N ALA A 396 23.87 7.08 34.14
CA ALA A 396 24.84 7.86 33.39
C ALA A 396 24.76 9.30 33.91
N GLU A 397 25.81 9.73 34.60
CA GLU A 397 25.89 11.08 35.18
C GLU A 397 25.74 12.16 34.11
N PRO A 398 25.19 13.34 34.45
CA PRO A 398 25.07 14.45 33.50
C PRO A 398 26.41 14.87 32.90
N ALA A 399 26.61 14.51 31.63
CA ALA A 399 27.84 14.75 30.88
C ALA A 399 27.60 15.13 29.40
N PHE A 400 26.34 15.11 28.96
CA PHE A 400 25.96 15.30 27.56
C PHE A 400 25.18 16.61 27.38
N HIS A 401 25.20 17.18 26.17
CA HIS A 401 24.31 18.30 25.83
C HIS A 401 22.88 17.86 25.56
N ASP A 402 22.67 16.59 25.21
CA ASP A 402 21.36 15.99 24.99
C ASP A 402 21.38 14.47 25.18
N VAL A 403 20.23 13.90 25.56
CA VAL A 403 19.98 12.45 25.70
C VAL A 403 18.57 12.14 25.21
N ARG A 404 18.44 11.19 24.29
CA ARG A 404 17.14 10.76 23.74
C ARG A 404 17.05 9.26 23.49
N ALA A 405 15.84 8.71 23.54
CA ALA A 405 15.59 7.32 23.22
C ALA A 405 15.62 7.07 21.70
N LEU A 406 16.30 6.00 21.29
CA LEU A 406 16.27 5.48 19.92
C LEU A 406 15.24 4.35 19.84
N GLU A 407 13.99 4.72 19.54
CA GLU A 407 12.82 3.84 19.64
C GLU A 407 12.95 2.53 18.84
N SER A 408 13.64 2.54 17.70
CA SER A 408 13.77 1.38 16.82
C SER A 408 14.76 0.31 17.30
N ARG A 409 15.59 0.59 18.31
CA ARG A 409 16.76 -0.26 18.64
C ARG A 409 16.96 -0.52 20.13
N GLY A 410 16.16 0.07 21.01
CA GLY A 410 16.32 -0.13 22.45
C GLY A 410 17.59 0.49 23.04
N LEU A 411 18.07 1.59 22.43
CA LEU A 411 19.28 2.31 22.82
C LEU A 411 18.95 3.76 23.17
N LEU A 412 19.92 4.45 23.78
CA LEU A 412 19.90 5.88 24.01
C LEU A 412 20.96 6.54 23.14
N GLU A 413 20.55 7.57 22.40
CA GLU A 413 21.48 8.44 21.70
C GLU A 413 21.83 9.64 22.60
N VAL A 414 23.12 9.97 22.65
CA VAL A 414 23.63 11.10 23.42
C VAL A 414 24.42 12.03 22.49
N THR A 415 24.34 13.33 22.75
CA THR A 415 25.11 14.34 22.00
C THR A 415 26.09 15.05 22.92
N TYR A 416 27.35 15.13 22.51
CA TYR A 416 28.37 15.93 23.18
C TYR A 416 29.18 16.70 22.12
N GLN A 417 29.24 18.03 22.22
CA GLN A 417 29.94 18.89 21.25
C GLN A 417 29.57 18.60 19.77
N GLN A 418 28.27 18.40 19.48
CA GLN A 418 27.74 18.04 18.15
C GLN A 418 28.17 16.66 17.64
N LYS A 419 28.85 15.85 18.46
CA LYS A 419 29.18 14.47 18.17
C LYS A 419 28.16 13.54 18.83
N THR A 420 27.80 12.49 18.11
CA THR A 420 26.79 11.53 18.54
C THR A 420 27.42 10.25 19.08
N GLY A 421 26.84 9.73 20.16
CA GLY A 421 27.19 8.46 20.78
C GLY A 421 25.95 7.66 21.14
N LEU A 422 26.15 6.39 21.50
CA LEU A 422 25.07 5.47 21.85
C LEU A 422 25.40 4.76 23.17
N TYR A 423 24.37 4.59 23.98
CA TYR A 423 24.41 3.87 25.24
C TYR A 423 23.25 2.87 25.32
N LYS A 424 23.47 1.80 26.08
CA LYS A 424 22.40 0.90 26.50
C LYS A 424 21.65 1.47 27.72
N PRO A 425 20.40 1.03 27.99
CA PRO A 425 19.64 1.43 29.17
C PRO A 425 20.32 1.14 30.52
N ASP A 426 21.30 0.23 30.56
CA ASP A 426 22.11 -0.08 31.75
C ASP A 426 23.35 0.84 31.92
N ALA A 427 23.41 1.93 31.15
CA ALA A 427 24.51 2.87 31.06
C ALA A 427 25.83 2.32 30.47
N THR A 428 25.80 1.16 29.80
CA THR A 428 26.96 0.64 29.06
C THR A 428 27.16 1.41 27.75
N LEU A 429 28.40 1.82 27.48
CA LEU A 429 28.77 2.45 26.21
C LEU A 429 28.59 1.48 25.03
N PHE A 430 27.94 1.96 23.97
CA PHE A 430 27.74 1.23 22.72
C PHE A 430 28.50 1.89 21.54
N LEU A 431 28.48 3.22 21.47
CA LEU A 431 29.23 4.02 20.49
C LEU A 431 29.76 5.29 21.19
N PRO A 432 31.06 5.58 21.16
CA PRO A 432 31.59 6.81 21.76
C PRO A 432 31.11 8.06 21.00
N ALA A 433 30.82 9.13 21.74
CA ALA A 433 30.36 10.42 21.21
C ALA A 433 31.49 11.21 20.53
N ARG A 434 31.98 10.71 19.39
CA ARG A 434 33.06 11.34 18.60
C ARG A 434 32.79 11.41 17.09
N TYR A 435 31.68 10.84 16.63
CA TYR A 435 31.29 10.80 15.22
C TYR A 435 30.25 11.88 14.92
N ASP A 436 30.24 12.39 13.69
CA ASP A 436 29.24 13.36 13.21
C ASP A 436 27.89 12.67 12.96
N SER A 437 27.91 11.42 12.48
CA SER A 437 26.71 10.60 12.31
C SER A 437 27.06 9.12 12.24
N TYR A 438 26.05 8.25 12.31
CA TYR A 438 26.19 6.81 12.18
C TYR A 438 24.97 6.20 11.46
N SER A 439 25.13 4.98 10.94
CA SER A 439 24.02 4.13 10.50
C SER A 439 24.32 2.67 10.81
N PHE A 440 23.28 1.88 11.12
CA PHE A 440 23.42 0.46 11.43
C PHE A 440 23.52 -0.37 10.16
N ILE A 441 24.58 -1.16 10.04
CA ILE A 441 24.76 -2.18 9.00
C ILE A 441 24.22 -3.52 9.51
N ALA A 442 24.54 -3.84 10.76
CA ALA A 442 23.99 -4.97 11.52
C ALA A 442 23.87 -4.56 12.99
N ASP A 443 23.32 -5.43 13.85
CA ASP A 443 22.99 -5.08 15.24
C ASP A 443 24.14 -4.49 16.06
N LYS A 444 25.39 -4.84 15.75
CA LYS A 444 26.59 -4.33 16.43
C LYS A 444 27.62 -3.73 15.47
N LEU A 445 27.25 -3.55 14.20
CA LEU A 445 28.15 -3.05 13.17
C LEU A 445 27.58 -1.77 12.58
N LEU A 446 28.35 -0.69 12.68
CA LEU A 446 27.89 0.64 12.33
C LEU A 446 28.79 1.25 11.26
N SER A 447 28.19 1.83 10.23
CA SER A 447 28.86 2.84 9.43
C SER A 447 28.94 4.11 10.27
N VAL A 448 30.13 4.69 10.40
CA VAL A 448 30.36 5.89 11.20
C VAL A 448 31.00 6.97 10.33
N LYS A 449 30.59 8.23 10.53
CA LYS A 449 31.06 9.35 9.74
C LYS A 449 31.76 10.39 10.62
N THR A 450 32.89 10.87 10.13
CA THR A 450 33.64 12.00 10.67
C THR A 450 33.72 13.11 9.62
N GLN A 451 34.45 14.18 9.92
CA GLN A 451 34.82 15.21 8.94
C GLN A 451 35.76 14.66 7.86
N ASP A 452 36.55 13.63 8.18
CA ASP A 452 37.55 13.05 7.28
C ASP A 452 36.96 11.98 6.35
N GLY A 453 35.84 11.36 6.73
CA GLY A 453 35.14 10.42 5.87
C GLY A 453 34.26 9.41 6.62
N THR A 454 33.95 8.32 5.93
CA THR A 454 33.12 7.21 6.37
C THR A 454 33.99 6.01 6.71
N GLY A 455 33.65 5.30 7.78
CA GLY A 455 34.33 4.11 8.27
C GLY A 455 33.34 3.11 8.86
N ILE A 456 33.86 2.06 9.48
CA ILE A 456 33.07 0.97 10.08
C ILE A 456 33.53 0.75 11.51
N TYR A 457 32.57 0.76 12.44
CA TYR A 457 32.77 0.53 13.86
C TYR A 457 32.04 -0.74 14.31
N ASP A 458 32.76 -1.61 15.00
CA ASP A 458 32.20 -2.80 15.66
C ASP A 458 31.99 -2.51 17.15
N ALA A 459 30.73 -2.43 17.57
CA ALA A 459 30.33 -2.20 18.95
C ALA A 459 30.60 -3.40 19.87
N THR A 460 30.88 -4.59 19.33
CA THR A 460 31.27 -5.78 20.11
C THR A 460 32.70 -5.62 20.63
N THR A 461 33.63 -5.29 19.74
CA THR A 461 35.04 -5.07 20.06
C THR A 461 35.33 -3.64 20.50
N GLN A 462 34.37 -2.73 20.29
CA GLN A 462 34.48 -1.29 20.49
C GLN A 462 35.59 -0.63 19.66
N GLN A 463 35.85 -1.17 18.47
CA GLN A 463 36.92 -0.72 17.59
C GLN A 463 36.40 -0.26 16.23
N GLU A 464 37.10 0.70 15.65
CA GLU A 464 36.93 1.10 14.26
C GLU A 464 37.72 0.12 13.39
N ILE A 465 37.02 -0.81 12.74
CA ILE A 465 37.62 -1.86 11.91
C ILE A 465 37.92 -1.38 10.49
N VAL A 466 37.22 -0.35 10.01
CA VAL A 466 37.59 0.39 8.80
C VAL A 466 37.70 1.86 9.18
N PRO A 467 38.85 2.52 8.97
CA PRO A 467 39.04 3.88 9.43
C PRO A 467 38.10 4.87 8.73
N ALA A 468 37.56 5.84 9.45
CA ALA A 468 36.61 6.83 8.96
C ALA A 468 37.28 7.94 8.14
N LYS A 469 37.84 7.54 6.98
CA LYS A 469 38.59 8.39 6.04
C LYS A 469 38.18 8.20 4.58
N TYR A 470 37.25 7.29 4.31
CA TYR A 470 36.82 6.96 2.95
C TYR A 470 35.65 7.83 2.51
N HIS A 471 35.49 8.05 1.21
CA HIS A 471 34.31 8.72 0.70
C HIS A 471 33.04 7.92 1.02
N GLU A 472 33.13 6.61 0.84
CA GLU A 472 32.07 5.64 1.11
C GLU A 472 32.64 4.28 1.50
N VAL A 473 31.87 3.50 2.25
CA VAL A 473 32.17 2.11 2.58
C VAL A 473 30.88 1.30 2.46
N GLU A 474 30.92 0.21 1.68
CA GLU A 474 29.78 -0.68 1.46
C GLU A 474 30.09 -2.13 1.86
N VAL A 475 29.07 -2.89 2.25
CA VAL A 475 29.17 -4.35 2.43
C VAL A 475 29.25 -4.99 1.04
N PHE A 476 30.24 -5.87 0.84
CA PHE A 476 30.58 -6.36 -0.50
C PHE A 476 30.55 -7.90 -0.60
N GLY A 477 29.77 -8.39 -1.57
CA GLY A 477 29.58 -9.80 -1.90
C GLY A 477 28.42 -10.48 -1.14
N ALA A 478 27.65 -11.32 -1.85
CA ALA A 478 26.33 -11.80 -1.40
C ALA A 478 26.36 -12.68 -0.14
N ASP A 479 27.47 -13.38 0.12
CA ASP A 479 27.66 -14.26 1.28
C ASP A 479 28.88 -13.87 2.14
N SER A 480 29.51 -12.71 1.85
CA SER A 480 30.83 -12.35 2.39
C SER A 480 30.81 -11.08 3.26
N ASN A 481 31.37 -11.18 4.46
CA ASN A 481 31.59 -10.04 5.36
C ASN A 481 32.83 -9.23 4.92
N LEU A 482 32.82 -8.70 3.70
CA LEU A 482 33.87 -7.81 3.20
C LEU A 482 33.35 -6.37 3.13
N PHE A 483 34.26 -5.41 3.24
CA PHE A 483 33.95 -4.01 3.05
C PHE A 483 34.69 -3.47 1.83
N LYS A 484 33.95 -3.07 0.79
CA LYS A 484 34.51 -2.33 -0.33
C LYS A 484 34.55 -0.86 0.06
N VAL A 485 35.75 -0.29 0.05
CA VAL A 485 35.99 1.11 0.42
C VAL A 485 36.21 1.93 -0.84
N MET A 486 35.68 3.15 -0.87
CA MET A 486 35.83 4.07 -1.99
C MET A 486 36.58 5.33 -1.55
N LEU A 487 37.66 5.65 -2.26
CA LEU A 487 38.33 6.95 -2.17
C LEU A 487 37.95 7.81 -3.38
N ARG A 488 37.92 9.11 -3.16
CA ARG A 488 37.76 10.10 -4.23
C ARG A 488 39.01 10.95 -4.32
N LYS A 489 39.69 10.94 -5.47
CA LYS A 489 40.88 11.77 -5.73
C LYS A 489 40.77 12.37 -7.13
N ASN A 490 40.90 13.70 -7.26
CA ASN A 490 40.87 14.40 -8.56
C ASN A 490 39.64 14.09 -9.44
N ASN A 491 38.45 13.92 -8.84
CA ASN A 491 37.20 13.47 -9.50
C ASN A 491 37.18 12.03 -10.02
N GLU A 492 38.18 11.22 -9.70
CA GLU A 492 38.20 9.78 -9.94
C GLU A 492 37.88 9.03 -8.65
N TYR A 493 37.23 7.88 -8.79
CA TYR A 493 36.93 6.98 -7.70
C TYR A 493 37.85 5.76 -7.77
N THR A 494 38.46 5.43 -6.64
CA THR A 494 39.26 4.22 -6.52
C THR A 494 38.74 3.35 -5.38
N TYR A 495 38.82 2.05 -5.56
CA TYR A 495 38.23 1.05 -4.70
C TYR A 495 39.28 0.17 -4.07
N GLY A 496 39.07 -0.17 -2.80
CA GLY A 496 39.87 -1.09 -2.01
C GLY A 496 38.97 -2.07 -1.26
N LEU A 497 39.59 -2.99 -0.51
CA LEU A 497 38.86 -4.07 0.13
C LEU A 497 39.42 -4.36 1.53
N TYR A 498 38.53 -4.45 2.52
CA TYR A 498 38.81 -4.88 3.88
C TYR A 498 38.04 -6.15 4.23
N ASP A 499 38.60 -6.97 5.12
CA ASP A 499 37.86 -8.08 5.73
C ASP A 499 37.06 -7.62 6.97
N GLN A 500 36.20 -8.51 7.47
CA GLN A 500 35.39 -8.30 8.68
C GLN A 500 36.18 -8.05 9.97
N ARG A 501 37.48 -8.36 10.00
CA ARG A 501 38.36 -8.13 11.15
C ARG A 501 39.11 -6.80 11.02
N GLY A 502 38.86 -6.04 9.95
CA GLY A 502 39.54 -4.78 9.66
C GLY A 502 40.92 -4.95 9.01
N LYS A 503 41.25 -6.13 8.48
CA LYS A 503 42.47 -6.32 7.70
C LYS A 503 42.26 -5.78 6.29
N GLU A 504 43.14 -4.88 5.87
CA GLU A 504 43.21 -4.43 4.48
C GLU A 504 43.67 -5.58 3.58
N LEU A 505 42.79 -5.99 2.65
CA LEU A 505 43.06 -7.02 1.64
C LEU A 505 43.61 -6.40 0.36
N LEU A 506 43.05 -5.26 -0.06
CA LEU A 506 43.45 -4.51 -1.24
C LEU A 506 43.45 -3.01 -0.93
N PRO A 507 44.51 -2.28 -1.29
CA PRO A 507 44.52 -0.83 -1.16
C PRO A 507 43.53 -0.19 -2.13
N ALA A 508 43.03 1.00 -1.79
CA ALA A 508 42.05 1.72 -2.58
C ALA A 508 42.67 2.40 -3.82
N THR A 509 43.14 1.59 -4.77
CA THR A 509 43.86 2.02 -5.99
C THR A 509 43.24 1.49 -7.28
N TYR A 510 42.20 0.67 -7.22
CA TYR A 510 41.57 0.03 -8.39
C TYR A 510 40.39 0.86 -8.91
N SER A 511 40.20 0.93 -10.23
CA SER A 511 39.04 1.63 -10.83
C SER A 511 37.74 0.84 -10.70
N ASP A 512 37.81 -0.49 -10.52
CA ASP A 512 36.69 -1.30 -10.07
C ASP A 512 37.15 -2.62 -9.41
N ILE A 513 36.30 -3.16 -8.53
CA ILE A 513 36.41 -4.49 -7.93
C ILE A 513 35.05 -5.17 -8.06
N THR A 514 34.98 -6.26 -8.82
CA THR A 514 33.76 -7.04 -9.07
C THR A 514 33.88 -8.45 -8.50
N MET A 515 32.90 -8.92 -7.74
CA MET A 515 32.88 -10.27 -7.20
C MET A 515 32.51 -11.30 -8.28
N LEU A 516 33.31 -12.34 -8.46
CA LEU A 516 33.05 -13.41 -9.44
C LEU A 516 32.45 -14.66 -8.79
N ASN A 517 32.90 -14.97 -7.58
CA ASN A 517 32.41 -16.04 -6.72
C ASN A 517 32.88 -15.80 -5.28
N LYS A 518 32.58 -16.72 -4.35
CA LYS A 518 32.94 -16.60 -2.93
C LYS A 518 34.44 -16.41 -2.61
N ASP A 519 35.33 -16.68 -3.56
CA ASP A 519 36.78 -16.63 -3.36
C ASP A 519 37.51 -15.70 -4.35
N GLN A 520 36.85 -15.20 -5.40
CA GLN A 520 37.54 -14.52 -6.50
C GLN A 520 36.91 -13.18 -6.87
N CYS A 521 37.75 -12.16 -6.99
CA CYS A 521 37.39 -10.82 -7.46
C CYS A 521 38.09 -10.52 -8.78
N LEU A 522 37.37 -9.88 -9.70
CA LEU A 522 37.96 -9.22 -10.85
C LEU A 522 38.38 -7.81 -10.42
N LEU A 523 39.64 -7.47 -10.63
CA LEU A 523 40.21 -6.15 -10.35
C LEU A 523 40.40 -5.41 -11.67
N ARG A 524 40.03 -4.13 -11.70
CA ARG A 524 40.30 -3.23 -12.83
C ARG A 524 41.16 -2.08 -12.36
N SER A 525 42.17 -1.73 -13.14
CA SER A 525 42.98 -0.53 -12.91
C SER A 525 43.24 0.18 -14.24
N ASP A 526 43.25 1.51 -14.20
CA ASP A 526 43.50 2.32 -15.38
C ASP A 526 45.02 2.54 -15.53
N GLU A 527 45.62 1.96 -16.57
CA GLU A 527 47.04 2.15 -16.93
C GLU A 527 47.13 2.87 -18.28
N GLY A 528 47.08 4.22 -18.26
CA GLY A 528 47.12 5.04 -19.48
C GLY A 528 45.83 4.92 -20.29
N ALA A 529 45.92 4.45 -21.54
CA ALA A 529 44.77 4.26 -22.44
C ALA A 529 44.17 2.84 -22.38
N ALA A 530 44.77 1.93 -21.60
CA ALA A 530 44.33 0.54 -21.49
C ALA A 530 43.83 0.23 -20.07
N GLN A 531 42.74 -0.55 -19.97
CA GLN A 531 42.31 -1.14 -18.71
C GLN A 531 43.08 -2.43 -18.48
N ARG A 532 43.78 -2.51 -17.36
CA ARG A 532 44.38 -3.76 -16.89
C ARG A 532 43.35 -4.51 -16.05
N VAL A 533 43.18 -5.79 -16.36
CA VAL A 533 42.25 -6.67 -15.63
C VAL A 533 43.03 -7.80 -14.96
N GLU A 534 42.82 -7.98 -13.67
CA GLU A 534 43.46 -9.02 -12.87
C GLU A 534 42.45 -9.82 -12.05
N LEU A 535 42.85 -11.02 -11.64
CA LEU A 535 42.04 -11.88 -10.77
C LEU A 535 42.67 -11.94 -9.38
N PHE A 536 41.89 -11.67 -8.33
CA PHE A 536 42.35 -11.75 -6.94
C PHE A 536 41.66 -12.89 -6.20
N ALA A 537 42.45 -13.78 -5.61
CA ALA A 537 41.94 -14.88 -4.79
C ALA A 537 41.94 -14.51 -3.30
N LEU A 538 40.76 -14.34 -2.71
CA LEU A 538 40.52 -13.94 -1.31
C LEU A 538 41.19 -14.89 -0.31
N SER A 539 41.11 -16.21 -0.54
CA SER A 539 41.69 -17.24 0.33
C SER A 539 43.21 -17.16 0.44
N SER A 540 43.89 -16.79 -0.65
CA SER A 540 45.35 -16.75 -0.71
C SER A 540 45.94 -15.35 -0.61
N GLY A 541 45.13 -14.31 -0.82
CA GLY A 541 45.58 -12.92 -0.92
C GLY A 541 46.51 -12.66 -2.11
N LYS A 542 46.46 -13.51 -3.16
CA LYS A 542 47.33 -13.38 -4.34
C LYS A 542 46.55 -12.91 -5.57
N ILE A 543 47.20 -12.04 -6.34
CA ILE A 543 46.81 -11.68 -7.70
C ILE A 543 47.29 -12.80 -8.64
N ILE A 544 46.38 -13.31 -9.44
CA ILE A 544 46.61 -14.34 -10.46
C ILE A 544 46.73 -13.61 -11.80
N SER A 545 47.92 -13.69 -12.41
CA SER A 545 48.17 -13.15 -13.75
C SER A 545 47.42 -13.97 -14.80
N TRP A 546 46.82 -13.29 -15.77
CA TRP A 546 45.98 -13.89 -16.80
C TRP A 546 46.51 -13.54 -18.20
N PRO A 547 46.44 -14.45 -19.20
CA PRO A 547 47.03 -14.22 -20.51
C PRO A 547 46.10 -13.44 -21.47
N TYR A 548 44.98 -12.90 -20.97
CA TYR A 548 43.96 -12.22 -21.77
C TYR A 548 44.06 -10.70 -21.63
N THR A 549 43.88 -9.99 -22.72
CA THR A 549 43.95 -8.53 -22.81
C THR A 549 42.61 -7.86 -22.52
N GLU A 550 41.49 -8.56 -22.69
CA GLU A 550 40.15 -8.05 -22.35
C GLU A 550 39.32 -9.13 -21.64
N VAL A 551 38.50 -8.71 -20.65
CA VAL A 551 37.61 -9.57 -19.87
C VAL A 551 36.31 -8.83 -19.59
N SER A 552 35.18 -9.45 -19.91
CA SER A 552 33.84 -8.96 -19.59
C SER A 552 32.94 -10.05 -19.03
N LEU A 553 31.89 -9.63 -18.32
CA LEU A 553 30.84 -10.53 -17.86
C LEU A 553 30.05 -11.06 -19.06
N SER A 554 29.71 -12.35 -19.02
CA SER A 554 28.98 -12.99 -20.12
C SER A 554 27.46 -12.95 -19.94
N ASP A 555 26.95 -12.46 -18.82
CA ASP A 555 25.54 -12.60 -18.36
C ASP A 555 25.05 -14.06 -18.20
N ALA A 556 25.92 -15.05 -18.44
CA ALA A 556 25.70 -16.43 -18.05
C ALA A 556 26.42 -16.75 -16.72
N PRO A 557 25.76 -17.42 -15.76
CA PRO A 557 26.38 -17.78 -14.49
C PRO A 557 27.66 -18.59 -14.68
N GLY A 558 28.74 -18.15 -14.02
CA GLY A 558 30.01 -18.88 -14.01
C GLY A 558 30.84 -18.77 -15.29
N LEU A 559 30.48 -17.87 -16.22
CA LEU A 559 31.18 -17.67 -17.49
C LEU A 559 31.65 -16.22 -17.65
N LEU A 560 32.85 -16.06 -18.21
CA LEU A 560 33.41 -14.78 -18.65
C LEU A 560 33.66 -14.82 -20.15
N ILE A 561 33.56 -13.66 -20.80
CA ILE A 561 34.03 -13.46 -22.16
C ILE A 561 35.43 -12.87 -22.06
N VAL A 562 36.42 -13.57 -22.62
CA VAL A 562 37.84 -13.19 -22.56
C VAL A 562 38.44 -13.05 -23.95
N SER A 563 39.48 -12.24 -24.11
CA SER A 563 40.18 -12.03 -25.39
C SER A 563 41.68 -12.06 -25.24
N ASP A 564 42.40 -12.65 -26.21
CA ASP A 564 43.87 -12.59 -26.33
C ASP A 564 44.36 -11.42 -27.22
N GLY A 565 43.45 -10.52 -27.61
CA GLY A 565 43.70 -9.40 -28.52
C GLY A 565 43.56 -9.76 -30.00
N LYS A 566 43.35 -11.03 -30.33
CA LYS A 566 43.05 -11.52 -31.69
C LYS A 566 41.73 -12.29 -31.75
N ASN A 567 41.42 -13.06 -30.71
CA ASN A 567 40.26 -13.92 -30.62
C ASN A 567 39.56 -13.74 -29.28
N SER A 568 38.24 -13.92 -29.31
CA SER A 568 37.36 -14.00 -28.15
C SER A 568 37.06 -15.45 -27.79
N PHE A 569 36.89 -15.72 -26.50
CA PHE A 569 36.63 -17.04 -25.93
C PHE A 569 35.60 -16.97 -24.80
N LEU A 570 34.89 -18.07 -24.57
CA LEU A 570 34.20 -18.31 -23.32
C LEU A 570 35.13 -19.00 -22.33
N TRP A 571 35.27 -18.39 -21.16
CA TRP A 571 36.06 -18.92 -20.06
C TRP A 571 35.17 -19.30 -18.88
N ASN A 572 35.31 -20.53 -18.41
CA ASN A 572 34.56 -21.05 -17.29
C ASN A 572 35.29 -20.78 -15.97
N ILE A 573 34.62 -20.10 -15.05
CA ILE A 573 35.15 -19.67 -13.75
C ILE A 573 35.49 -20.87 -12.87
N ALA A 574 34.61 -21.88 -12.81
CA ALA A 574 34.81 -23.04 -11.95
C ALA A 574 35.96 -23.96 -12.40
N SER A 575 36.08 -24.22 -13.71
CA SER A 575 37.14 -25.08 -14.24
C SER A 575 38.44 -24.34 -14.57
N ALA A 576 38.42 -23.01 -14.52
CA ALA A 576 39.51 -22.13 -14.91
C ALA A 576 40.04 -22.36 -16.35
N LYS A 577 39.15 -22.65 -17.31
CA LYS A 577 39.51 -23.06 -18.68
C LYS A 577 38.66 -22.34 -19.73
N VAL A 578 39.25 -22.14 -20.90
CA VAL A 578 38.50 -21.84 -22.13
C VAL A 578 37.68 -23.08 -22.49
N ILE A 579 36.40 -22.86 -22.76
CA ILE A 579 35.45 -23.93 -23.13
C ILE A 579 34.92 -23.79 -24.55
N SER A 580 35.15 -22.67 -25.22
CA SER A 580 34.75 -22.44 -26.61
C SER A 580 35.92 -22.56 -27.59
N ALA A 581 35.60 -22.69 -28.88
CA ALA A 581 36.56 -22.40 -29.94
C ALA A 581 36.99 -20.91 -29.92
N PRO A 582 38.13 -20.54 -30.54
CA PRO A 582 38.49 -19.15 -30.78
C PRO A 582 37.53 -18.50 -31.79
N PHE A 583 37.03 -17.32 -31.47
CA PHE A 583 36.26 -16.48 -32.39
C PHE A 583 37.07 -15.23 -32.74
N PRO A 584 37.54 -15.06 -33.99
CA PRO A 584 38.34 -13.91 -34.38
C PRO A 584 37.61 -12.61 -34.07
N MET A 585 38.28 -11.68 -33.38
CA MET A 585 37.77 -10.33 -33.16
C MET A 585 37.61 -9.60 -34.50
N TYR A 586 36.70 -8.64 -34.56
CA TYR A 586 36.34 -7.96 -35.81
C TYR A 586 36.34 -6.44 -35.64
N LYS A 587 36.44 -5.70 -36.76
CA LYS A 587 36.22 -4.26 -36.77
C LYS A 587 34.72 -3.98 -36.85
N LYS A 588 34.17 -3.18 -35.94
CA LYS A 588 32.74 -2.87 -35.93
C LYS A 588 32.36 -1.96 -37.11
N TYR A 589 33.25 -1.03 -37.44
CA TYR A 589 33.18 -0.15 -38.60
C TYR A 589 34.48 -0.20 -39.41
N GLU A 590 34.41 0.09 -40.71
CA GLU A 590 35.59 0.06 -41.58
C GLU A 590 36.70 1.03 -41.14
N TRP A 591 36.30 2.15 -40.52
CA TRP A 591 37.21 3.18 -40.02
C TRP A 591 37.78 2.89 -38.62
N ASP A 592 37.39 1.80 -37.98
CA ASP A 592 37.91 1.44 -36.65
C ASP A 592 39.40 1.08 -36.73
N THR A 593 40.16 1.58 -35.75
CA THR A 593 41.58 1.27 -35.55
C THR A 593 41.81 0.13 -34.55
N SER A 594 40.79 -0.24 -33.76
CA SER A 594 40.82 -1.36 -32.79
C SER A 594 39.87 -2.50 -33.20
N LEU A 595 40.13 -3.70 -32.68
CA LEU A 595 39.26 -4.85 -32.84
C LEU A 595 38.25 -4.89 -31.68
N THR A 596 37.05 -5.42 -31.94
CA THR A 596 35.96 -5.63 -30.98
C THR A 596 35.78 -7.11 -30.68
N VAL A 597 35.45 -7.42 -29.42
CA VAL A 597 35.11 -8.78 -28.97
C VAL A 597 33.93 -9.34 -29.77
N SER A 598 34.08 -10.57 -30.23
CA SER A 598 33.12 -11.21 -31.14
C SER A 598 31.92 -11.84 -30.46
N ILE A 599 32.05 -12.19 -29.19
CA ILE A 599 30.97 -12.81 -28.39
C ILE A 599 30.22 -11.71 -27.66
N GLN A 600 28.90 -11.67 -27.84
CA GLN A 600 28.00 -10.81 -27.07
C GLN A 600 27.50 -11.52 -25.80
N PRO A 601 26.98 -10.79 -24.80
CA PRO A 601 26.40 -11.40 -23.60
C PRO A 601 25.26 -12.39 -23.91
N PHE A 602 25.10 -13.38 -23.04
CA PHE A 602 24.10 -14.43 -23.15
C PHE A 602 22.69 -13.91 -22.88
N ILE A 603 21.74 -14.35 -23.70
CA ILE A 603 20.32 -14.11 -23.53
C ILE A 603 19.63 -15.47 -23.55
N ASN A 604 19.08 -15.89 -22.40
CA ASN A 604 18.36 -17.17 -22.25
C ASN A 604 19.15 -18.41 -22.73
N GLY A 605 20.45 -18.45 -22.46
CA GLY A 605 21.30 -19.63 -22.71
C GLY A 605 22.01 -19.67 -24.06
N VAL A 606 21.81 -18.67 -24.92
CA VAL A 606 22.56 -18.47 -26.16
C VAL A 606 23.20 -17.09 -26.24
N ALA A 607 24.32 -16.97 -26.95
CA ALA A 607 25.04 -15.73 -27.19
C ALA A 607 25.23 -15.49 -28.70
N PRO A 608 24.89 -14.30 -29.22
CA PRO A 608 25.29 -13.89 -30.56
C PRO A 608 26.80 -13.80 -30.69
N VAL A 609 27.34 -14.31 -31.80
CA VAL A 609 28.77 -14.28 -32.09
C VAL A 609 29.00 -13.82 -33.53
N VAL A 610 29.94 -12.90 -33.71
CA VAL A 610 30.39 -12.45 -35.03
C VAL A 610 31.61 -13.27 -35.47
N LYS A 611 31.54 -13.89 -36.64
CA LYS A 611 32.63 -14.64 -37.27
C LYS A 611 32.62 -14.35 -38.77
N ASP A 612 33.76 -13.90 -39.30
CA ASP A 612 33.94 -13.58 -40.72
C ASP A 612 32.89 -12.60 -41.28
N GLY A 613 32.48 -11.61 -40.46
CA GLY A 613 31.48 -10.60 -40.82
C GLY A 613 30.03 -11.11 -40.80
N LYS A 614 29.79 -12.36 -40.37
CA LYS A 614 28.46 -12.94 -40.19
C LYS A 614 28.17 -13.29 -38.75
N VAL A 615 26.90 -13.35 -38.40
CA VAL A 615 26.40 -13.63 -37.06
C VAL A 615 25.84 -15.05 -36.99
N GLY A 616 26.22 -15.76 -35.93
CA GLY A 616 25.66 -17.04 -35.51
C GLY A 616 25.36 -17.01 -34.01
N LEU A 617 24.84 -18.11 -33.46
CA LEU A 617 24.57 -18.25 -32.02
C LEU A 617 25.37 -19.43 -31.46
N ILE A 618 25.92 -19.24 -30.26
CA ILE A 618 26.53 -20.30 -29.46
C ILE A 618 25.76 -20.53 -28.18
N ASN A 619 25.80 -21.76 -27.63
CA ASN A 619 25.24 -22.05 -26.31
C ASN A 619 26.26 -21.84 -25.18
N VAL A 620 25.86 -22.04 -23.92
CA VAL A 620 26.72 -21.90 -22.72
C VAL A 620 27.92 -22.84 -22.68
N ARG A 621 27.97 -23.87 -23.53
CA ARG A 621 29.13 -24.76 -23.70
C ARG A 621 30.09 -24.25 -24.79
N GLY A 622 29.77 -23.14 -25.46
CA GLY A 622 30.54 -22.60 -26.58
C GLY A 622 30.31 -23.33 -27.91
N GLU A 623 29.30 -24.18 -28.00
CA GLU A 623 28.96 -24.93 -29.21
C GLU A 623 28.07 -24.07 -30.12
N GLU A 624 28.32 -24.12 -31.42
CA GLU A 624 27.46 -23.50 -32.44
C GLU A 624 26.08 -24.17 -32.43
N VAL A 625 25.03 -23.35 -32.25
CA VAL A 625 23.63 -23.78 -32.35
C VAL A 625 22.89 -23.09 -33.51
N VAL A 626 23.40 -21.95 -33.99
CA VAL A 626 22.94 -21.30 -35.22
C VAL A 626 24.17 -20.93 -36.07
N PRO A 627 24.20 -21.30 -37.37
CA PRO A 627 25.35 -21.06 -38.22
C PRO A 627 25.61 -19.59 -38.50
N PHE A 628 26.88 -19.24 -38.71
CA PHE A 628 27.39 -17.90 -39.00
C PHE A 628 27.08 -17.44 -40.43
N ILE A 629 25.80 -17.27 -40.75
CA ILE A 629 25.32 -16.89 -42.08
C ILE A 629 24.39 -15.67 -42.07
N TYR A 630 24.09 -15.12 -40.89
CA TYR A 630 23.18 -14.00 -40.70
C TYR A 630 23.96 -12.67 -40.63
N ASP A 631 23.26 -11.55 -40.81
CA ASP A 631 23.84 -10.21 -40.78
C ASP A 631 23.65 -9.52 -39.42
N GLY A 632 22.82 -10.08 -38.55
CA GLY A 632 22.58 -9.59 -37.19
C GLY A 632 21.80 -10.58 -36.34
N ALA A 633 21.81 -10.38 -35.02
CA ALA A 633 20.95 -11.10 -34.09
C ALA A 633 20.56 -10.20 -32.92
N VAL A 634 19.30 -10.27 -32.47
CA VAL A 634 18.78 -9.47 -31.35
C VAL A 634 18.03 -10.37 -30.38
N GLY A 635 18.51 -10.50 -29.14
CA GLY A 635 17.81 -11.29 -28.12
C GLY A 635 16.65 -10.54 -27.48
N LEU A 636 15.57 -11.26 -27.20
CA LEU A 636 14.34 -10.75 -26.58
C LEU A 636 14.23 -11.24 -25.14
N LYS A 637 13.63 -10.44 -24.26
CA LYS A 637 13.34 -10.83 -22.87
C LYS A 637 12.47 -12.09 -22.75
N THR A 638 11.67 -12.37 -23.78
CA THR A 638 10.77 -13.53 -23.87
C THR A 638 11.49 -14.86 -24.13
N GLY A 639 12.80 -14.86 -24.37
CA GLY A 639 13.59 -16.08 -24.60
C GLY A 639 13.92 -16.42 -26.04
N GLN A 640 13.41 -15.67 -27.00
CA GLN A 640 13.70 -15.87 -28.43
C GLN A 640 14.78 -14.90 -28.89
N VAL A 641 15.42 -15.22 -30.02
CA VAL A 641 16.34 -14.33 -30.73
C VAL A 641 15.77 -14.03 -32.12
N LEU A 642 15.84 -12.76 -32.53
CA LEU A 642 15.59 -12.35 -33.91
C LEU A 642 16.87 -12.55 -34.72
N LEU A 643 16.84 -13.37 -35.76
CA LEU A 643 17.95 -13.50 -36.72
C LEU A 643 17.70 -12.56 -37.88
N LEU A 644 18.66 -11.70 -38.19
CA LEU A 644 18.55 -10.66 -39.21
C LEU A 644 19.37 -11.04 -40.45
N LYS A 645 18.81 -10.86 -41.64
CA LYS A 645 19.49 -11.10 -42.91
C LYS A 645 19.25 -9.94 -43.86
N LYS A 646 20.32 -9.40 -44.44
CA LYS A 646 20.26 -8.35 -45.46
C LYS A 646 19.71 -8.89 -46.76
N TYR A 647 18.94 -8.05 -47.44
CA TYR A 647 18.54 -8.26 -48.82
C TYR A 647 18.50 -6.93 -49.56
N THR A 648 18.74 -6.97 -50.87
CA THR A 648 18.63 -5.79 -51.75
C THR A 648 17.25 -5.79 -52.38
N THR A 649 16.55 -4.68 -52.23
CA THR A 649 15.26 -4.43 -52.88
C THR A 649 15.45 -4.07 -54.36
N ASP A 650 14.38 -4.13 -55.16
CA ASP A 650 14.43 -3.87 -56.61
C ASP A 650 14.93 -2.46 -56.96
N ASN A 651 14.80 -1.50 -56.04
CA ASN A 651 15.30 -0.12 -56.19
C ASN A 651 16.72 0.08 -55.65
N GLY A 652 17.43 -1.00 -55.32
CA GLY A 652 18.83 -0.99 -54.88
C GLY A 652 19.05 -0.66 -53.41
N LEU A 653 17.99 -0.51 -52.60
CA LEU A 653 18.12 -0.26 -51.16
C LEU A 653 18.38 -1.58 -50.41
N GLU A 654 19.36 -1.58 -49.52
CA GLU A 654 19.55 -2.65 -48.55
C GLU A 654 18.49 -2.56 -47.46
N GLN A 655 17.82 -3.68 -47.17
CA GLN A 655 16.88 -3.81 -46.06
C GLN A 655 17.17 -5.09 -45.27
N LEU A 656 16.64 -5.17 -44.05
CA LEU A 656 16.77 -6.34 -43.20
C LEU A 656 15.47 -7.14 -43.18
N ARG A 657 15.63 -8.47 -43.25
CA ARG A 657 14.58 -9.41 -42.89
C ARG A 657 14.91 -10.10 -41.60
N TYR A 658 13.89 -10.43 -40.82
CA TYR A 658 14.03 -11.15 -39.58
C TYR A 658 13.23 -12.45 -39.57
N GLY A 659 13.65 -13.36 -38.70
CA GLY A 659 12.91 -14.55 -38.29
C GLY A 659 13.25 -14.90 -36.85
N TYR A 660 12.38 -15.65 -36.19
CA TYR A 660 12.54 -16.04 -34.79
C TYR A 660 13.28 -17.37 -34.66
N VAL A 661 14.18 -17.46 -33.70
CA VAL A 661 14.85 -18.70 -33.29
C VAL A 661 14.72 -18.91 -31.78
N ASP A 662 14.62 -20.16 -31.34
CA ASP A 662 14.65 -20.50 -29.92
C ASP A 662 16.10 -20.65 -29.39
N ALA A 663 16.25 -20.85 -28.08
CA ALA A 663 17.54 -21.04 -27.42
C ALA A 663 18.26 -22.36 -27.81
N THR A 664 17.60 -23.27 -28.54
CA THR A 664 18.24 -24.47 -29.11
C THR A 664 18.83 -24.22 -30.49
N GLY A 665 18.56 -23.05 -31.08
CA GLY A 665 18.95 -22.72 -32.46
C GLY A 665 17.92 -23.18 -33.50
N LYS A 666 16.77 -23.72 -33.08
CA LYS A 666 15.70 -24.12 -33.99
C LYS A 666 14.93 -22.89 -34.46
N LEU A 667 14.85 -22.70 -35.78
CA LEU A 667 14.02 -21.67 -36.40
C LEU A 667 12.56 -21.90 -36.03
N ILE A 668 11.97 -20.92 -35.36
CA ILE A 668 10.54 -20.84 -35.05
C ILE A 668 9.81 -20.29 -36.28
N THR A 669 10.36 -19.25 -36.91
CA THR A 669 9.81 -18.70 -38.17
C THR A 669 10.93 -18.46 -39.19
N PRO A 670 10.63 -18.53 -40.50
CA PRO A 670 11.62 -18.23 -41.54
C PRO A 670 12.07 -16.77 -41.49
N VAL A 671 13.31 -16.51 -41.93
CA VAL A 671 13.88 -15.16 -42.04
C VAL A 671 13.38 -14.48 -43.32
N GLU A 672 12.12 -14.07 -43.31
CA GLU A 672 11.43 -13.49 -44.47
C GLU A 672 10.52 -12.30 -44.16
N TYR A 673 10.45 -11.88 -42.89
CA TYR A 673 9.63 -10.76 -42.43
C TYR A 673 10.45 -9.48 -42.41
N ASP A 674 9.87 -8.35 -42.76
CA ASP A 674 10.62 -7.11 -42.94
C ASP A 674 10.89 -6.45 -41.58
N TYR A 675 12.16 -6.14 -41.30
CA TYR A 675 12.60 -5.51 -40.05
C TYR A 675 12.68 -4.00 -40.23
N ASP A 676 12.03 -3.26 -39.33
CA ASP A 676 12.15 -1.81 -39.23
C ASP A 676 13.17 -1.45 -38.14
N GLU A 677 14.28 -0.85 -38.53
CA GLU A 677 15.34 -0.42 -37.60
C GLU A 677 14.88 0.70 -36.65
N ASN A 678 13.79 1.40 -36.96
CA ASN A 678 13.23 2.46 -36.11
C ASN A 678 12.17 1.97 -35.12
N SER A 679 11.77 0.69 -35.20
CA SER A 679 10.75 0.12 -34.32
C SER A 679 11.31 -0.19 -32.93
N TYR A 680 10.54 0.15 -31.88
CA TYR A 680 10.91 -0.17 -30.50
C TYR A 680 10.94 -1.69 -30.29
N LEU A 681 12.02 -2.20 -29.67
CA LEU A 681 12.19 -3.63 -29.38
C LEU A 681 11.01 -4.23 -28.59
N SER A 682 10.34 -3.41 -27.76
CA SER A 682 9.18 -3.79 -26.96
C SER A 682 7.99 -4.32 -27.78
N VAL A 683 7.90 -3.98 -29.07
CA VAL A 683 6.88 -4.53 -29.98
C VAL A 683 7.04 -6.05 -30.17
N PHE A 684 8.27 -6.57 -30.04
CA PHE A 684 8.56 -8.00 -30.17
C PHE A 684 8.52 -8.75 -28.82
N GLU A 685 8.32 -8.06 -27.69
CA GLU A 685 8.36 -8.64 -26.34
C GLU A 685 7.00 -9.15 -25.82
N ASP A 686 5.97 -9.30 -26.66
CA ASP A 686 4.68 -9.87 -26.24
C ASP A 686 4.85 -11.36 -25.87
N SER A 687 4.47 -11.69 -24.65
CA SER A 687 4.58 -13.05 -24.12
C SER A 687 3.55 -14.04 -24.72
N THR A 688 2.53 -13.62 -25.44
CA THR A 688 1.48 -14.56 -25.89
C THR A 688 1.67 -15.05 -27.32
N TYR A 689 2.10 -14.17 -28.24
CA TYR A 689 2.22 -14.46 -29.67
C TYR A 689 3.45 -13.77 -30.29
N LEU A 690 3.93 -14.28 -31.42
CA LEU A 690 5.03 -13.71 -32.20
C LEU A 690 4.49 -12.82 -33.32
N LEU A 691 4.90 -11.56 -33.35
CA LEU A 691 4.46 -10.58 -34.34
C LEU A 691 5.29 -10.65 -35.62
N LEU A 692 4.58 -10.60 -36.75
CA LEU A 692 5.14 -10.76 -38.08
C LEU A 692 4.85 -9.52 -38.92
N PHE A 693 5.87 -8.89 -39.50
CA PHE A 693 5.72 -7.66 -40.29
C PHE A 693 6.13 -7.87 -41.75
N LYS A 694 5.40 -7.22 -42.66
CA LYS A 694 5.83 -7.00 -44.05
C LYS A 694 5.49 -5.59 -44.49
N ALA A 695 6.41 -4.94 -45.19
CA ALA A 695 6.20 -3.59 -45.69
C ALA A 695 5.05 -3.59 -46.71
N ALA A 696 4.17 -2.59 -46.62
CA ALA A 696 3.00 -2.50 -47.50
C ALA A 696 2.72 -1.05 -47.90
N PRO A 697 2.76 -0.70 -49.21
CA PRO A 697 2.54 0.66 -49.68
C PRO A 697 1.19 1.25 -49.26
N ASP A 698 0.17 0.40 -49.14
CA ASP A 698 -1.20 0.81 -48.86
C ASP A 698 -1.58 0.70 -47.36
N SER A 699 -0.66 0.28 -46.48
CA SER A 699 -0.92 0.22 -45.04
C SER A 699 -0.84 1.61 -44.40
N ARG A 700 -1.83 1.93 -43.55
CA ARG A 700 -1.81 3.18 -42.76
C ARG A 700 -0.62 3.24 -41.79
N TYR A 701 -0.14 2.08 -41.34
CA TYR A 701 0.92 1.96 -40.33
C TYR A 701 2.30 1.69 -40.96
N GLY A 702 2.42 1.74 -42.29
CA GLY A 702 3.65 1.42 -43.03
C GLY A 702 3.94 -0.08 -43.19
N TYR A 703 3.40 -0.91 -42.29
CA TYR A 703 3.55 -2.36 -42.31
C TYR A 703 2.20 -3.06 -42.23
N MET A 704 2.10 -4.23 -42.87
CA MET A 704 1.08 -5.22 -42.57
C MET A 704 1.57 -6.13 -41.46
N GLN A 705 0.64 -6.60 -40.65
CA GLN A 705 0.84 -7.46 -39.48
C GLN A 705 0.27 -8.85 -39.72
N GLY A 706 0.95 -9.84 -39.15
CA GLY A 706 0.48 -11.20 -38.94
C GLY A 706 0.89 -11.69 -37.55
N LEU A 707 0.43 -12.88 -37.19
CA LEU A 707 0.74 -13.52 -35.91
C LEU A 707 1.13 -14.98 -36.10
N ALA A 708 2.16 -15.40 -35.38
CA ALA A 708 2.49 -16.80 -35.15
C ALA A 708 2.34 -17.15 -33.66
N ASP A 709 2.10 -18.42 -33.37
CA ASP A 709 2.32 -18.93 -32.01
C ASP A 709 3.84 -19.05 -31.71
N ARG A 710 4.19 -19.31 -30.45
CA ARG A 710 5.58 -19.47 -30.00
C ARG A 710 6.30 -20.69 -30.61
N HIS A 711 5.58 -21.57 -31.31
CA HIS A 711 6.13 -22.73 -32.01
C HIS A 711 6.26 -22.51 -33.52
N GLY A 712 5.85 -21.34 -34.03
CA GLY A 712 6.01 -20.97 -35.42
C GLY A 712 4.79 -21.21 -36.30
N LYS A 713 3.69 -21.69 -35.73
CA LYS A 713 2.46 -21.86 -36.51
C LYS A 713 1.86 -20.49 -36.79
N ILE A 714 1.75 -20.15 -38.07
CA ILE A 714 1.09 -18.93 -38.52
C ILE A 714 -0.40 -19.03 -38.16
N LEU A 715 -0.85 -18.16 -37.24
CA LEU A 715 -2.25 -18.02 -36.83
C LEU A 715 -2.96 -17.00 -37.71
N LEU A 716 -2.29 -15.88 -38.01
CA LEU A 716 -2.77 -14.83 -38.88
C LEU A 716 -1.72 -14.52 -39.96
N PRO A 717 -2.06 -14.63 -41.26
CA PRO A 717 -1.14 -14.24 -42.32
C PRO A 717 -0.87 -12.72 -42.28
N VAL A 718 0.27 -12.30 -42.82
CA VAL A 718 0.73 -10.90 -42.83
C VAL A 718 -0.03 -10.08 -43.88
N ILE A 719 -1.31 -9.78 -43.60
CA ILE A 719 -2.23 -9.09 -44.52
C ILE A 719 -3.12 -8.06 -43.82
N TYR A 720 -2.92 -7.83 -42.53
CA TYR A 720 -3.75 -6.95 -41.70
C TYR A 720 -3.03 -5.62 -41.45
N ASP A 721 -3.76 -4.51 -41.44
CA ASP A 721 -3.18 -3.20 -41.10
C ASP A 721 -2.79 -3.16 -39.61
N LYS A 722 -3.63 -3.76 -38.75
CA LYS A 722 -3.40 -3.85 -37.30
C LYS A 722 -4.13 -5.05 -36.69
N ILE A 723 -3.54 -5.67 -35.68
CA ILE A 723 -4.14 -6.79 -34.93
C ILE A 723 -4.19 -6.43 -33.43
N PHE A 724 -5.37 -6.63 -32.83
CA PHE A 724 -5.60 -6.53 -31.38
C PHE A 724 -5.91 -7.93 -30.83
N ILE A 725 -5.20 -8.32 -29.77
CA ILE A 725 -5.28 -9.66 -29.16
C ILE A 725 -6.33 -9.66 -28.04
N GLY A 726 -7.36 -10.53 -28.12
CA GLY A 726 -8.37 -10.67 -27.08
C GLY A 726 -7.85 -11.41 -25.84
N GLU A 727 -8.35 -11.05 -24.66
CA GLU A 727 -7.95 -11.72 -23.41
C GLU A 727 -8.29 -13.21 -23.41
N ARG A 728 -7.49 -14.01 -22.68
CA ARG A 728 -7.73 -15.44 -22.40
C ARG A 728 -7.98 -16.29 -23.65
N GLY A 729 -7.40 -15.90 -24.80
CA GLY A 729 -7.56 -16.64 -26.06
C GLY A 729 -8.96 -16.53 -26.66
N THR A 730 -9.69 -15.44 -26.39
CA THR A 730 -11.04 -15.22 -26.93
C THR A 730 -11.08 -14.88 -28.42
N GLY A 731 -9.92 -14.69 -29.06
CA GLY A 731 -9.78 -14.40 -30.48
C GLY A 731 -9.03 -13.10 -30.74
N PHE A 732 -9.22 -12.54 -31.93
CA PHE A 732 -8.53 -11.32 -32.38
C PHE A 732 -9.52 -10.33 -32.97
N LEU A 733 -9.22 -9.04 -32.84
CA LEU A 733 -9.86 -7.99 -33.62
C LEU A 733 -8.82 -7.47 -34.60
N ALA A 734 -9.04 -7.67 -35.90
CA ALA A 734 -8.09 -7.31 -36.94
C ALA A 734 -8.65 -6.20 -37.84
N GLU A 735 -7.84 -5.20 -38.15
CA GLU A 735 -8.12 -4.16 -39.14
C GLU A 735 -7.49 -4.56 -40.48
N LYS A 736 -8.27 -4.52 -41.57
CA LYS A 736 -7.80 -4.70 -42.94
C LYS A 736 -8.50 -3.71 -43.86
N GLN A 737 -7.73 -2.92 -44.60
CA GLN A 737 -8.24 -1.85 -45.47
C GLN A 737 -9.20 -0.91 -44.73
N ARG A 738 -8.82 -0.50 -43.51
CA ARG A 738 -9.63 0.38 -42.63
C ARG A 738 -10.96 -0.22 -42.16
N GLN A 739 -11.12 -1.54 -42.27
CA GLN A 739 -12.29 -2.28 -41.83
C GLN A 739 -11.90 -3.31 -40.78
N PHE A 740 -12.60 -3.30 -39.65
CA PHE A 740 -12.42 -4.22 -38.56
C PHE A 740 -13.25 -5.48 -38.73
N MET A 741 -12.66 -6.61 -38.34
CA MET A 741 -13.29 -7.92 -38.30
C MET A 741 -12.91 -8.68 -37.04
N VAL A 742 -13.86 -9.47 -36.52
CA VAL A 742 -13.63 -10.33 -35.36
C VAL A 742 -13.23 -11.71 -35.85
N LEU A 743 -12.11 -12.19 -35.33
CA LEU A 743 -11.52 -13.49 -35.64
C LEU A 743 -11.56 -14.35 -34.37
N ASP A 744 -11.80 -15.65 -34.51
CA ASP A 744 -11.67 -16.59 -33.40
C ASP A 744 -10.19 -16.82 -33.03
N ALA A 745 -9.95 -17.62 -31.99
CA ALA A 745 -8.59 -17.96 -31.53
C ALA A 745 -7.72 -18.68 -32.59
N THR A 746 -8.34 -19.20 -33.66
CA THR A 746 -7.65 -19.84 -34.79
C THR A 746 -7.40 -18.88 -35.95
N GLY A 747 -7.86 -17.62 -35.84
CA GLY A 747 -7.75 -16.59 -36.86
C GLY A 747 -8.85 -16.62 -37.91
N LYS A 748 -9.90 -17.42 -37.74
CA LYS A 748 -11.02 -17.48 -38.69
C LYS A 748 -12.06 -16.40 -38.39
N PRO A 749 -12.62 -15.73 -39.42
CA PRO A 749 -13.67 -14.74 -39.21
C PRO A 749 -14.89 -15.35 -38.51
N ILE A 750 -15.30 -14.76 -37.39
CA ILE A 750 -16.53 -15.14 -36.68
C ILE A 750 -17.76 -14.59 -37.43
N SER A 751 -17.58 -13.50 -38.19
CA SER A 751 -18.61 -12.87 -39.02
C SER A 751 -18.02 -12.34 -40.32
N GLN A 752 -18.83 -12.31 -41.39
CA GLN A 752 -18.49 -11.63 -42.64
C GLN A 752 -18.72 -10.11 -42.57
N GLU A 753 -19.35 -9.64 -41.49
CA GLU A 753 -19.65 -8.23 -41.26
C GLU A 753 -18.37 -7.44 -41.00
N LYS A 754 -18.31 -6.25 -41.60
CA LYS A 754 -17.17 -5.35 -41.52
C LYS A 754 -17.55 -4.05 -40.84
N TYR A 755 -16.70 -3.58 -39.94
CA TYR A 755 -16.96 -2.41 -39.11
C TYR A 755 -15.90 -1.33 -39.32
N THR A 756 -16.24 -0.07 -39.10
CA THR A 756 -15.29 1.05 -39.07
C THR A 756 -15.40 1.75 -37.70
N GLY A 757 -14.49 2.69 -37.40
CA GLY A 757 -14.61 3.56 -36.22
C GLY A 757 -14.85 2.80 -34.90
N VAL A 758 -14.10 1.73 -34.67
CA VAL A 758 -14.16 0.94 -33.44
C VAL A 758 -13.62 1.77 -32.28
N MET A 759 -14.42 1.93 -31.22
CA MET A 759 -14.04 2.66 -30.02
C MET A 759 -13.35 1.72 -29.03
N LEU A 760 -12.02 1.77 -29.01
CA LEU A 760 -11.18 1.13 -28.02
C LEU A 760 -10.59 2.20 -27.10
N ASP A 761 -10.51 1.89 -25.81
CA ASP A 761 -9.69 2.68 -24.89
C ASP A 761 -8.22 2.31 -25.14
N LEU A 762 -7.48 3.19 -25.80
CA LEU A 762 -6.09 2.98 -26.23
C LEU A 762 -5.11 3.82 -25.44
N SER A 763 -5.40 4.09 -24.16
CA SER A 763 -4.56 4.88 -23.28
C SER A 763 -3.24 4.17 -22.94
N ALA A 764 -2.28 4.08 -23.88
CA ALA A 764 -0.85 3.92 -23.55
C ALA A 764 0.13 4.00 -24.74
N ASN A 765 -0.18 3.46 -25.93
CA ASN A 765 0.84 3.34 -26.99
C ASN A 765 0.21 3.11 -28.39
N PRO A 766 0.46 3.95 -29.40
CA PRO A 766 -0.09 3.77 -30.76
C PRO A 766 0.41 2.50 -31.46
N TYR A 767 1.56 1.96 -31.03
CA TYR A 767 2.14 0.70 -31.47
C TYR A 767 1.77 -0.50 -30.56
N ALA A 768 0.95 -0.30 -29.53
CA ALA A 768 0.42 -1.41 -28.75
C ALA A 768 -0.40 -2.35 -29.63
N THR A 769 0.03 -3.61 -29.63
CA THR A 769 -0.61 -4.77 -30.27
C THR A 769 -1.35 -5.64 -29.24
N SER A 770 -1.08 -5.44 -27.95
CA SER A 770 -1.87 -5.97 -26.83
C SER A 770 -2.85 -4.90 -26.32
N ALA A 771 -4.15 -5.16 -26.44
CA ALA A 771 -5.19 -4.34 -25.86
C ALA A 771 -6.33 -5.25 -25.39
N VAL A 772 -6.81 -5.07 -24.16
CA VAL A 772 -8.01 -5.75 -23.67
C VAL A 772 -9.19 -5.29 -24.52
N ILE A 773 -9.90 -6.21 -25.18
CA ILE A 773 -11.08 -5.88 -26.00
C ILE A 773 -12.34 -5.96 -25.11
N PRO A 774 -12.95 -4.83 -24.71
CA PRO A 774 -14.07 -4.82 -23.78
C PRO A 774 -15.40 -5.07 -24.53
N TYR A 775 -15.76 -6.33 -24.74
CA TYR A 775 -17.08 -6.64 -25.30
C TYR A 775 -18.20 -6.36 -24.28
N PRO A 776 -19.36 -5.80 -24.68
CA PRO A 776 -19.73 -5.38 -26.05
C PRO A 776 -19.00 -4.11 -26.53
N LEU A 777 -18.49 -4.18 -27.77
CA LEU A 777 -17.65 -3.15 -28.38
C LEU A 777 -18.47 -2.19 -29.24
N LEU A 778 -18.35 -0.88 -29.00
CA LEU A 778 -19.03 0.13 -29.80
C LEU A 778 -18.28 0.35 -31.13
N CYS A 779 -18.96 0.08 -32.24
CA CYS A 779 -18.37 0.15 -33.58
C CYS A 779 -19.34 0.74 -34.59
N ARG A 780 -18.81 1.30 -35.69
CA ARG A 780 -19.60 1.88 -36.77
C ARG A 780 -19.86 0.84 -37.87
N LYS A 781 -21.12 0.70 -38.29
CA LYS A 781 -21.55 -0.10 -39.44
C LYS A 781 -22.33 0.79 -40.41
N GLY A 782 -21.69 1.16 -41.52
CA GLY A 782 -22.26 2.15 -42.45
C GLY A 782 -22.37 3.54 -41.80
N ASN A 783 -23.60 4.08 -41.75
CA ASN A 783 -23.89 5.39 -41.14
C ASN A 783 -24.37 5.32 -39.68
N ARG A 784 -24.38 4.13 -39.06
CA ARG A 784 -24.83 3.93 -37.69
C ARG A 784 -23.75 3.28 -36.82
N TYR A 785 -23.89 3.44 -35.51
CA TYR A 785 -23.12 2.70 -34.51
C TYR A 785 -23.94 1.51 -33.98
N VAL A 786 -23.24 0.43 -33.67
CA VAL A 786 -23.79 -0.82 -33.13
C VAL A 786 -22.85 -1.35 -32.04
N TYR A 787 -23.38 -2.17 -31.13
CA TYR A 787 -22.57 -2.90 -30.17
C TYR A 787 -22.31 -4.31 -30.67
N LEU A 788 -21.04 -4.66 -30.80
CA LEU A 788 -20.56 -5.95 -31.27
C LEU A 788 -20.16 -6.82 -30.08
N LEU A 789 -20.60 -8.08 -30.07
CA LEU A 789 -20.21 -9.09 -29.08
C LEU A 789 -19.00 -9.89 -29.54
N SER A 790 -18.33 -10.56 -28.60
CA SER A 790 -17.16 -11.41 -28.87
C SER A 790 -17.44 -12.56 -29.85
N ASN A 791 -18.69 -13.01 -29.91
CA ASN A 791 -19.16 -14.03 -30.84
C ASN A 791 -19.61 -13.47 -32.19
N GLY A 792 -19.31 -12.21 -32.50
CA GLY A 792 -19.64 -11.56 -33.77
C GLY A 792 -21.10 -11.14 -33.93
N LYS A 793 -21.98 -11.41 -32.96
CA LYS A 793 -23.38 -10.92 -32.97
C LYS A 793 -23.45 -9.46 -32.55
N GLN A 794 -24.46 -8.76 -33.06
CA GLN A 794 -24.78 -7.39 -32.64
C GLN A 794 -25.86 -7.41 -31.56
N LEU A 795 -25.75 -6.50 -30.59
CA LEU A 795 -26.89 -6.21 -29.73
C LEU A 795 -28.02 -5.58 -30.56
N PRO A 796 -29.30 -5.78 -30.18
CA PRO A 796 -30.46 -5.24 -30.89
C PRO A 796 -30.64 -3.73 -30.63
N VAL A 797 -29.56 -2.95 -30.70
CA VAL A 797 -29.49 -1.51 -30.44
C VAL A 797 -28.73 -0.85 -31.59
N GLN A 798 -29.36 0.14 -32.24
CA GLN A 798 -28.75 0.92 -33.32
C GLN A 798 -28.70 2.39 -32.91
N LEU A 799 -27.58 3.03 -33.20
CA LEU A 799 -27.26 4.37 -32.74
C LEU A 799 -26.86 5.25 -33.92
N ASP A 800 -27.22 6.53 -33.88
CA ASP A 800 -26.87 7.53 -34.88
C ASP A 800 -25.64 8.37 -34.46
N GLY A 801 -25.14 8.19 -33.24
CA GLY A 801 -23.94 8.85 -32.72
C GLY A 801 -23.45 8.26 -31.40
N THR A 802 -22.50 8.96 -30.76
CA THR A 802 -21.84 8.50 -29.54
C THR A 802 -21.93 9.54 -28.44
N VAL A 803 -22.11 9.11 -27.19
CA VAL A 803 -22.19 9.97 -26.01
C VAL A 803 -21.23 9.47 -24.93
N PRO A 804 -20.65 10.32 -24.06
CA PRO A 804 -19.87 9.84 -22.93
C PRO A 804 -20.70 8.98 -21.98
N PHE A 805 -20.05 7.97 -21.39
CA PHE A 805 -20.60 7.29 -20.22
C PHE A 805 -20.76 8.33 -19.09
N GLN A 806 -21.82 8.21 -18.30
CA GLN A 806 -22.09 9.16 -17.22
C GLN A 806 -22.06 8.40 -15.91
N GLU A 807 -21.10 8.72 -15.06
CA GLU A 807 -20.95 8.13 -13.74
C GLU A 807 -21.81 8.86 -12.70
N GLY A 808 -22.03 8.18 -11.57
CA GLY A 808 -22.58 8.79 -10.37
C GLY A 808 -21.56 9.75 -9.73
N LEU A 809 -21.98 10.43 -8.66
CA LEU A 809 -21.05 11.21 -7.84
C LEU A 809 -20.29 10.27 -6.89
N ASP A 810 -18.99 10.48 -6.76
CA ASP A 810 -18.16 9.82 -5.76
C ASP A 810 -18.42 10.39 -4.35
N THR A 811 -18.47 9.52 -3.35
CA THR A 811 -18.85 9.87 -1.96
C THR A 811 -17.77 10.63 -1.18
N VAL A 812 -16.51 10.57 -1.63
CA VAL A 812 -15.36 11.20 -0.97
C VAL A 812 -15.05 12.55 -1.60
N THR A 813 -15.16 12.65 -2.93
CA THR A 813 -14.73 13.83 -3.68
C THR A 813 -15.89 14.69 -4.16
N GLY A 814 -17.11 14.15 -4.21
CA GLY A 814 -18.27 14.82 -4.81
C GLY A 814 -18.09 15.13 -6.30
N GLN A 815 -17.09 14.55 -6.94
CA GLN A 815 -16.82 14.67 -8.37
C GLN A 815 -17.45 13.48 -9.11
N PRO A 816 -17.79 13.62 -10.41
CA PRO A 816 -17.92 12.47 -11.30
C PRO A 816 -16.59 11.70 -11.32
N PHE A 817 -16.65 10.37 -11.43
CA PHE A 817 -15.46 9.54 -11.57
C PHE A 817 -14.68 9.84 -12.87
#